data_AF-A0A3R5ZTH2-F1
#
_entry.id   AF-A0A3R5ZTH2-F1
#
_cell.length_a   1.000
_cell.length_b   1.000
_cell.length_c   1.000
_cell.angle_alpha   90.00
_cell.angle_beta   90.00
_cell.angle_gamma   90.00
#
_symmetry.space_group_name_H-M   'P 1'
#
loop_
_entity.id
_entity.type
_entity.pdbx_description
1 polymer ?
#
loop_
_entity_poly.entity_id
_entity_poly.type
_entity_poly.pdbx_seq_one_letter_code
_entity_poly.pdbx_strand_id
1 'polypeptide(L)'
;MTQPEETPVSFIPSNFIEKGKILNGTFDIRNAIESIVLSLAIGIPVFHLPLSLTARIIILCMTALPAAMVALIGIGGESITAFLMNALRFVVNRRVIWRSDSLPEGKPRRKPRFKEPKTKKHRKAEKMAEPSKVMASAPPQSEPDAPAPPKSKKKEHRQFDTSTKRGIKKQAKEDIRYLKWEQKEASRQKKEAAKQIKIQKKTEARRRKEEEKRAVSEKRAAKKEQKKKVVSKEDTSSATSKPVSRKKRKKDQTLEDYLPVEKIANGIVYTTDGRYVKILEIEPINFLLRSAREQQGIIYSFISYLKISPVKLQIKMISKKADINKHLEQSQLELERETDPHCQELQRDYIQFVQNLSSREAVSRRFFLIFEYEPFNANRKEEEREILAALETASQTAKTFLYQCGNEVVSHDNEDEFTTDVLYTLLNRTLCTEVPLSNRISTVLSAYTKENRMEELDHIRINEFLAPESVDFKHSHYVQINGLYHSYLLVPSDGYKNRVTPGWLSLLVNAGEGIDIDFFLQKQPKDKIQQRLGQQIRINRSKLKDASDTNTDYDDLDSAIRSGYFLKQGLANNEDFYYMNLLITITASTLEELQWRIQEMKKLLISQDMNLHSCYFLQEQGFLSSLPLANLDKKLFKLSKRNVLTSGAASCYPFVSYSICDDNGILFGVNKHNNSLVIADIFDSRQYKNSNICILGCSGAGKTFTMQTMALRMRRKGIQVFIIAPLKGHEFYRAARNVGGEFIQISPASKNCINIMEIRKVDNSVNELLDGPTLDASALAGKIQRLHIFFSLLIPDMSHEEKQLLDEALIKTYARKGITHKNESLTDPQHPEQYKKMPILEDVYNVLLESEDTKRLAHILNRLVHGSASSFNQQTNVDLTNKYTVLDISELTGSSDLLTVGMFVALDYVWDKAKENRTEEKAIFVDEVWQLIGASSNRLAAEFVLEIAKIIRAYSGAGIFATQDLNDFFALDDGKYGKGIINNCKTKIILNMEDEEAQRVKTILHLSETEVMNITHFQRGNGLISTNNNNITVEFKASNLEKELITTDRQELLEILAKQKKQAV
;
A
#
# COMPACT_ATOMS: atom_id res chain seq x y z
N MET A 1 2.56 -37.71 -0.89
CA MET A 1 3.37 -36.66 -0.25
C MET A 1 3.53 -35.52 -1.24
N THR A 2 2.57 -34.60 -1.26
CA THR A 2 2.72 -33.31 -1.95
C THR A 2 3.71 -32.49 -1.13
N GLN A 3 4.84 -32.11 -1.73
CA GLN A 3 5.73 -31.13 -1.12
C GLN A 3 4.91 -29.88 -0.76
N PRO A 4 5.09 -29.27 0.42
CA PRO A 4 4.49 -27.98 0.72
C PRO A 4 4.87 -27.01 -0.41
N GLU A 5 3.92 -26.22 -0.90
CA GLU A 5 4.16 -25.21 -1.93
C GLU A 5 5.19 -24.19 -1.42
N GLU A 6 6.48 -24.43 -1.64
CA GLU A 6 7.53 -23.50 -1.27
C GLU A 6 7.37 -22.20 -2.07
N THR A 7 7.17 -21.08 -1.38
CA THR A 7 7.12 -19.76 -2.01
C THR A 7 8.44 -19.48 -2.76
N PRO A 8 8.40 -19.18 -4.07
CA PRO A 8 9.60 -19.03 -4.88
C PRO A 8 10.43 -17.83 -4.41
N VAL A 9 11.69 -18.06 -4.07
CA VAL A 9 12.62 -17.02 -3.58
C VAL A 9 13.37 -16.39 -4.76
N SER A 10 13.34 -15.06 -4.84
CA SER A 10 14.14 -14.27 -5.78
C SER A 10 15.45 -13.78 -5.15
N PHE A 11 16.47 -13.61 -5.98
CA PHE A 11 17.80 -13.19 -5.53
C PHE A 11 18.09 -11.74 -5.94
N ILE A 12 18.48 -10.91 -4.96
CA ILE A 12 18.97 -9.54 -5.13
C ILE A 12 20.50 -9.56 -4.95
N PRO A 13 21.28 -9.70 -6.03
CA PRO A 13 22.73 -9.88 -5.94
C PRO A 13 23.42 -8.65 -5.36
N SER A 14 24.57 -8.85 -4.72
CA SER A 14 25.44 -7.75 -4.30
C SER A 14 25.92 -6.92 -5.49
N ASN A 15 26.27 -5.65 -5.23
CA ASN A 15 26.72 -4.75 -6.28
C ASN A 15 28.04 -5.22 -6.88
N PHE A 16 27.97 -5.75 -8.10
CA PHE A 16 29.12 -6.23 -8.84
C PHE A 16 29.85 -5.15 -9.67
N ILE A 17 29.18 -4.04 -10.00
CA ILE A 17 29.67 -3.01 -10.93
C ILE A 17 30.01 -1.73 -10.15
N GLU A 18 31.08 -1.77 -9.36
CA GLU A 18 31.59 -0.58 -8.68
C GLU A 18 33.04 -0.27 -9.10
N LYS A 19 33.20 0.82 -9.84
CA LYS A 19 34.51 1.40 -10.11
C LYS A 19 34.96 2.18 -8.87
N GLY A 20 36.15 1.87 -8.38
CA GLY A 20 36.90 2.79 -7.52
C GLY A 20 37.04 2.42 -6.04
N LYS A 21 37.04 1.13 -5.69
CA LYS A 21 37.42 0.64 -4.36
C LYS A 21 38.87 0.11 -4.32
N ILE A 22 39.58 0.32 -3.20
CA ILE A 22 40.94 -0.17 -2.87
C ILE A 22 40.81 -1.25 -1.78
N LEU A 23 41.86 -2.06 -1.56
CA LEU A 23 41.91 -3.15 -0.57
C LEU A 23 40.78 -4.14 -0.79
N ASN A 24 40.80 -4.82 -1.95
CA ASN A 24 39.90 -5.94 -2.23
C ASN A 24 38.39 -5.66 -2.17
N GLY A 25 37.95 -4.39 -2.14
CA GLY A 25 36.53 -4.02 -2.26
C GLY A 25 35.90 -3.48 -0.98
N THR A 26 36.67 -3.37 0.12
CA THR A 26 36.18 -2.86 1.41
C THR A 26 36.08 -1.34 1.47
N PHE A 27 36.99 -0.59 0.83
CA PHE A 27 37.04 0.87 0.98
C PHE A 27 37.09 1.64 -0.33
N ASP A 28 36.35 2.75 -0.42
CA ASP A 28 36.43 3.66 -1.57
C ASP A 28 37.86 4.25 -1.68
N ILE A 29 38.38 4.40 -2.90
CA ILE A 29 39.70 5.02 -3.19
C ILE A 29 39.85 6.34 -2.45
N ARG A 30 38.76 7.11 -2.37
CA ARG A 30 38.74 8.41 -1.70
C ARG A 30 38.94 8.27 -0.19
N ASN A 31 38.28 7.31 0.45
CA ASN A 31 38.40 7.06 1.89
C ASN A 31 39.82 6.61 2.25
N ALA A 32 40.41 5.71 1.44
CA ALA A 32 41.78 5.24 1.65
C ALA A 32 42.79 6.40 1.52
N ILE A 33 42.63 7.27 0.51
CA ILE A 33 43.47 8.47 0.37
C ILE A 33 43.27 9.42 1.56
N GLU A 34 42.03 9.67 1.96
CA GLU A 34 41.72 10.51 3.12
C GLU A 34 42.34 9.96 4.41
N SER A 35 42.29 8.64 4.62
CA SER A 35 42.88 7.97 5.77
C SER A 35 44.40 8.14 5.81
N ILE A 36 45.09 8.00 4.67
CA ILE A 36 46.53 8.26 4.58
C ILE A 36 46.84 9.73 4.88
N VAL A 37 46.08 10.66 4.29
CA VAL A 37 46.26 12.09 4.51
C VAL A 37 46.04 12.47 5.98
N LEU A 38 45.00 11.93 6.61
CA LEU A 38 44.67 12.19 8.01
C LEU A 38 45.73 11.61 8.95
N SER A 39 46.20 10.39 8.65
CA SER A 39 47.26 9.72 9.39
C SER A 39 48.58 10.50 9.33
N LEU A 40 48.95 11.01 8.16
CA LEU A 40 50.15 11.84 7.98
C LEU A 40 49.99 13.21 8.64
N ALA A 41 48.82 13.83 8.54
CA ALA A 41 48.53 15.13 9.15
C ALA A 41 48.64 15.10 10.68
N ILE A 42 48.26 13.98 11.31
CA ILE A 42 48.41 13.77 12.76
C ILE A 42 49.82 13.28 13.08
N GLY A 43 50.37 12.37 12.28
CA GLY A 43 51.63 11.71 12.57
C GLY A 43 52.85 12.60 12.45
N ILE A 44 52.93 13.45 11.42
CA ILE A 44 54.08 14.35 11.21
C ILE A 44 54.30 15.29 12.42
N PRO A 45 53.27 15.99 12.95
CA PRO A 45 53.42 16.76 14.19
C PRO A 45 53.86 15.94 15.40
N VAL A 46 53.30 14.74 15.59
CA VAL A 46 53.65 13.87 16.74
C VAL A 46 55.11 13.42 16.68
N PHE A 47 55.65 13.18 15.48
CA PHE A 47 57.07 12.87 15.30
C PHE A 47 58.00 14.04 15.66
N HIS A 48 57.53 15.29 15.58
CA HIS A 48 58.30 16.48 15.94
C HIS A 48 58.19 16.90 17.41
N LEU A 49 57.40 16.18 18.24
CA LEU A 49 57.30 16.47 19.67
C LEU A 49 58.57 16.04 20.43
N PRO A 50 59.02 16.80 21.45
CA PRO A 50 60.21 16.48 22.24
C PRO A 50 59.90 15.41 23.31
N LEU A 51 59.39 14.26 22.89
CA LEU A 51 59.00 13.13 23.74
C LEU A 51 59.86 11.89 23.44
N SER A 52 59.86 10.89 24.33
CA SER A 52 60.51 9.60 24.09
C SER A 52 59.85 8.85 22.92
N LEU A 53 60.59 7.95 22.26
CA LEU A 53 60.07 7.18 21.12
C LEU A 53 58.81 6.38 21.50
N THR A 54 58.82 5.76 22.68
CA THR A 54 57.70 5.02 23.26
C THR A 54 56.46 5.91 23.45
N ALA A 55 56.64 7.13 23.97
CA ALA A 55 55.54 8.07 24.15
C ALA A 55 54.96 8.53 22.80
N ARG A 56 55.80 8.78 21.79
CA ARG A 56 55.33 9.14 20.43
C ARG A 56 54.52 8.01 19.78
N ILE A 57 54.96 6.77 19.93
CA ILE A 57 54.24 5.59 19.42
C ILE A 57 52.86 5.46 20.11
N ILE A 58 52.81 5.61 21.44
CA ILE A 58 51.54 5.55 22.19
C ILE A 58 50.57 6.65 21.71
N ILE A 59 51.05 7.89 21.54
CA ILE A 59 50.23 9.01 21.06
C ILE A 59 49.72 8.75 19.63
N LEU A 60 50.57 8.25 18.73
CA LEU A 60 50.17 7.86 17.37
C LEU A 60 49.08 6.78 17.39
N CYS A 61 49.22 5.74 18.21
CA CYS A 61 48.23 4.68 18.35
C CYS A 61 46.90 5.17 18.94
N MET A 62 46.92 6.16 19.82
CA MET A 62 45.69 6.72 20.41
C MET A 62 45.02 7.81 19.56
N THR A 63 45.71 8.39 18.59
CA THR A 63 45.20 9.53 17.79
C THR A 63 45.12 9.24 16.30
N ALA A 64 46.26 8.96 15.66
CA ALA A 64 46.32 8.75 14.21
C ALA A 64 45.59 7.47 13.80
N LEU A 65 45.71 6.39 14.57
CA LEU A 65 45.13 5.09 14.22
C LEU A 65 43.59 5.08 14.30
N PRO A 66 42.94 5.60 15.37
CA PRO A 66 41.49 5.76 15.38
C PRO A 66 40.98 6.73 14.32
N ALA A 67 41.69 7.84 14.08
CA ALA A 67 41.29 8.82 13.09
C ALA A 67 41.42 8.27 11.64
N ALA A 68 42.44 7.47 11.38
CA ALA A 68 42.63 6.72 10.13
C ALA A 68 41.51 5.71 9.90
N MET A 69 41.11 4.98 10.95
CA MET A 69 39.99 4.04 10.91
C MET A 69 38.67 4.75 10.61
N VAL A 70 38.37 5.88 11.26
CA VAL A 70 37.17 6.69 10.96
C VAL A 70 37.18 7.21 9.52
N ALA A 71 38.33 7.64 9.00
CA ALA A 71 38.48 8.09 7.61
C ALA A 71 38.35 6.95 6.58
N LEU A 72 38.77 5.73 6.94
CA LEU A 72 38.57 4.53 6.13
C LEU A 72 37.09 4.17 6.04
N ILE A 73 36.40 4.13 7.19
CA ILE A 73 34.96 3.81 7.28
C ILE A 73 34.11 4.90 6.59
N GLY A 74 34.45 6.17 6.78
CA GLY A 74 33.66 7.30 6.30
C GLY A 74 32.42 7.57 7.17
N ILE A 75 31.53 8.45 6.70
CA ILE A 75 30.31 8.84 7.42
C ILE A 75 29.10 8.61 6.50
N GLY A 76 28.19 7.71 6.88
CA GLY A 76 26.95 7.45 6.14
C GLY A 76 27.15 6.85 4.74
N GLY A 77 28.28 6.15 4.51
CA GLY A 77 28.66 5.59 3.21
C GLY A 77 29.37 6.59 2.28
N GLU A 78 29.69 7.79 2.76
CA GLU A 78 30.48 8.79 2.04
C GLU A 78 31.86 9.01 2.69
N SER A 79 32.82 9.52 1.91
CA SER A 79 34.10 9.99 2.42
C SER A 79 33.92 11.21 3.34
N ILE A 80 34.82 11.42 4.31
CA ILE A 80 34.74 12.55 5.25
C ILE A 80 34.74 13.86 4.47
N THR A 81 35.56 13.99 3.43
CA THR A 81 35.60 15.22 2.61
C THR A 81 34.29 15.45 1.85
N ALA A 82 33.67 14.38 1.34
CA ALA A 82 32.37 14.48 0.66
C ALA A 82 31.28 14.93 1.63
N PHE A 83 31.25 14.34 2.83
CA PHE A 83 30.35 14.71 3.91
C PHE A 83 30.53 16.18 4.34
N LEU A 84 31.78 16.62 4.57
CA LEU A 84 32.10 18.00 4.91
C LEU A 84 31.73 18.98 3.78
N MET A 85 31.92 18.61 2.52
CA MET A 85 31.48 19.44 1.38
C MET A 85 29.96 19.52 1.30
N ASN A 86 29.23 18.45 1.62
CA ASN A 86 27.78 18.47 1.71
C ASN A 86 27.32 19.39 2.85
N ALA A 87 27.94 19.29 4.04
CA ALA A 87 27.70 20.19 5.17
C ALA A 87 27.98 21.67 4.81
N LEU A 88 29.11 21.96 4.15
CA LEU A 88 29.46 23.32 3.75
C LEU A 88 28.47 23.88 2.71
N ARG A 89 28.10 23.08 1.71
CA ARG A 89 27.08 23.48 0.72
C ARG A 89 25.73 23.72 1.38
N PHE A 90 25.34 22.88 2.32
CA PHE A 90 24.14 23.04 3.11
C PHE A 90 24.17 24.37 3.90
N VAL A 91 25.24 24.66 4.63
CA VAL A 91 25.39 25.93 5.39
C VAL A 91 25.29 27.16 4.47
N VAL A 92 25.80 27.06 3.24
CA VAL A 92 25.71 28.16 2.25
C VAL A 92 24.31 28.29 1.64
N ASN A 93 23.56 27.20 1.51
CA ASN A 93 22.28 27.14 0.80
C ASN A 93 21.03 27.11 1.69
N ARG A 94 21.20 26.99 3.01
CA ARG A 94 20.13 27.06 4.00
C ARG A 94 19.27 28.32 3.79
N ARG A 95 17.96 28.12 3.62
CA ARG A 95 17.00 29.19 3.32
C ARG A 95 15.58 28.69 3.56
N VAL A 96 14.66 29.64 3.71
CA VAL A 96 13.22 29.39 3.56
C VAL A 96 12.79 29.97 2.24
N ILE A 97 12.08 29.18 1.44
CA ILE A 97 11.44 29.64 0.20
C ILE A 97 9.95 29.76 0.48
N TRP A 98 9.36 30.89 0.09
CA TRP A 98 7.95 31.20 0.31
C TRP A 98 7.22 31.23 -1.02
N ARG A 99 5.91 30.95 -0.98
CA ARG A 99 4.99 31.26 -2.06
C ARG A 99 4.87 32.77 -2.23
N SER A 100 4.52 33.22 -3.43
CA SER A 100 4.46 34.63 -3.78
C SER A 100 3.41 35.43 -2.98
N ASP A 101 2.30 34.80 -2.61
CA ASP A 101 1.20 35.38 -1.81
C ASP A 101 1.44 35.29 -0.29
N SER A 102 2.22 34.30 0.17
CA SER A 102 2.53 34.04 1.60
C SER A 102 3.84 34.68 2.10
N LEU A 103 4.36 35.71 1.43
CA LEU A 103 5.60 36.40 1.83
C LEU A 103 5.42 37.11 3.20
N PRO A 104 6.35 36.93 4.17
CA PRO A 104 6.33 37.66 5.44
C PRO A 104 6.37 39.18 5.22
N GLU A 105 5.64 39.94 6.06
CA GLU A 105 5.57 41.40 5.98
C GLU A 105 6.98 42.05 5.91
N GLY A 106 7.16 42.99 4.98
CA GLY A 106 8.43 43.69 4.76
C GLY A 106 9.29 43.21 3.59
N LYS A 107 8.91 42.12 2.88
CA LYS A 107 9.55 41.72 1.60
C LYS A 107 8.71 42.18 0.40
N PRO A 108 9.31 42.78 -0.66
CA PRO A 108 8.56 43.32 -1.77
C PRO A 108 7.84 42.21 -2.56
N ARG A 109 6.51 42.32 -2.69
CA ARG A 109 5.70 41.48 -3.60
C ARG A 109 6.17 41.72 -5.04
N ARG A 110 6.48 40.64 -5.77
CA ARG A 110 6.89 40.71 -7.17
C ARG A 110 5.66 40.71 -8.07
N LYS A 111 5.57 41.65 -9.01
CA LYS A 111 4.66 41.51 -10.17
C LYS A 111 5.21 40.41 -11.09
N PRO A 112 4.39 39.47 -11.57
CA PRO A 112 4.83 38.45 -12.52
C PRO A 112 5.40 39.10 -13.78
N ARG A 113 6.55 38.61 -14.25
CA ARG A 113 7.10 38.99 -15.55
C ARG A 113 6.80 37.88 -16.54
N PHE A 114 5.86 38.13 -17.45
CA PHE A 114 5.71 37.35 -18.66
C PHE A 114 6.95 37.49 -19.54
N LYS A 115 7.49 36.38 -20.02
CA LYS A 115 8.38 36.39 -21.18
C LYS A 115 7.50 36.14 -22.39
N GLU A 116 7.28 37.15 -23.22
CA GLU A 116 6.65 36.97 -24.53
C GLU A 116 7.41 35.92 -25.36
N PRO A 117 6.70 35.02 -26.07
CA PRO A 117 7.33 34.12 -27.02
C PRO A 117 7.88 34.91 -28.20
N LYS A 118 9.17 34.73 -28.51
CA LYS A 118 9.79 35.36 -29.69
C LYS A 118 9.16 34.83 -30.97
N THR A 119 8.31 35.63 -31.60
CA THR A 119 7.82 35.39 -32.96
C THR A 119 8.97 35.30 -33.95
N LYS A 120 9.11 34.15 -34.63
CA LYS A 120 9.96 34.01 -35.83
C LYS A 120 9.37 34.85 -36.95
N LYS A 121 10.00 35.98 -37.28
CA LYS A 121 9.69 36.73 -38.52
C LYS A 121 10.17 35.93 -39.73
N HIS A 122 9.23 35.29 -40.43
CA HIS A 122 9.38 35.00 -41.85
C HIS A 122 9.20 36.31 -42.62
N ARG A 123 10.21 36.73 -43.39
CA ARG A 123 10.08 37.81 -44.37
C ARG A 123 10.00 37.18 -45.76
N LYS A 124 8.82 37.30 -46.38
CA LYS A 124 8.56 37.00 -47.80
C LYS A 124 9.40 37.93 -48.68
N ALA A 125 9.83 37.38 -49.81
CA ALA A 125 10.50 38.08 -50.89
C ALA A 125 9.51 38.86 -51.74
N GLU A 126 9.89 40.06 -52.17
CA GLU A 126 9.36 40.73 -53.36
C GLU A 126 10.54 41.28 -54.17
N LYS A 127 10.47 41.01 -55.48
CA LYS A 127 11.43 41.42 -56.52
C LYS A 127 11.22 42.89 -56.87
N MET A 128 12.30 43.59 -57.20
CA MET A 128 12.34 44.49 -58.35
C MET A 128 13.80 44.78 -58.75
N ALA A 129 14.00 45.02 -60.04
CA ALA A 129 15.25 44.85 -60.78
C ALA A 129 15.91 46.18 -61.18
N GLU A 130 17.22 46.09 -61.50
CA GLU A 130 18.03 46.91 -62.42
C GLU A 130 18.49 48.35 -62.03
N PRO A 131 19.54 48.93 -62.69
CA PRO A 131 20.88 48.36 -62.90
C PRO A 131 22.04 49.39 -62.72
N SER A 132 23.27 48.87 -62.85
CA SER A 132 24.51 49.50 -63.39
C SER A 132 25.14 50.76 -62.77
N LYS A 133 26.44 50.66 -62.41
CA LYS A 133 27.53 51.49 -62.95
C LYS A 133 28.93 50.94 -62.68
N VAL A 134 29.78 51.14 -63.67
CA VAL A 134 31.12 50.59 -63.92
C VAL A 134 32.20 51.63 -63.59
N MET A 135 33.45 51.16 -63.50
CA MET A 135 34.76 51.85 -63.63
C MET A 135 35.48 52.14 -62.31
N ALA A 136 36.81 52.13 -62.23
CA ALA A 136 37.94 51.46 -62.90
C ALA A 136 39.22 51.95 -62.19
N SER A 137 40.32 51.19 -62.33
CA SER A 137 41.75 51.61 -62.32
C SER A 137 42.65 51.10 -61.18
N ALA A 138 43.71 50.40 -61.61
CA ALA A 138 44.84 49.78 -60.90
C ALA A 138 46.06 50.75 -60.82
N PRO A 139 47.33 50.32 -60.56
CA PRO A 139 48.02 49.62 -59.42
C PRO A 139 49.30 50.43 -58.98
N PRO A 140 50.49 49.86 -58.59
CA PRO A 140 50.92 48.82 -57.61
C PRO A 140 52.00 49.33 -56.59
N GLN A 141 52.40 48.49 -55.60
CA GLN A 141 53.80 48.24 -55.09
C GLN A 141 53.76 47.40 -53.78
N SER A 142 54.16 46.10 -53.81
CA SER A 142 55.43 45.46 -53.30
C SER A 142 55.68 45.67 -51.80
N GLU A 143 55.98 44.72 -50.90
CA GLU A 143 56.40 43.29 -50.83
C GLU A 143 56.40 42.94 -49.27
N PRO A 144 56.90 41.80 -48.71
CA PRO A 144 57.41 40.54 -49.25
C PRO A 144 56.87 39.23 -48.58
N ASP A 145 57.13 38.12 -49.29
CA ASP A 145 57.34 36.71 -48.92
C ASP A 145 56.81 36.09 -47.60
N ALA A 146 56.03 35.01 -47.79
CA ALA A 146 55.85 33.93 -46.81
C ALA A 146 55.81 32.55 -47.53
N PRO A 147 56.24 31.44 -46.87
CA PRO A 147 56.73 30.23 -47.55
C PRO A 147 55.62 29.36 -48.15
N ALA A 148 55.97 28.69 -49.25
CA ALA A 148 55.12 27.75 -49.97
C ALA A 148 54.63 26.55 -49.13
N PRO A 149 53.35 26.14 -49.24
CA PRO A 149 52.85 24.89 -48.66
C PRO A 149 53.22 23.66 -49.54
N PRO A 150 53.28 22.44 -48.98
CA PRO A 150 53.81 21.27 -49.66
C PRO A 150 52.87 20.77 -50.78
N LYS A 151 53.47 20.37 -51.90
CA LYS A 151 52.81 19.82 -53.10
C LYS A 151 51.93 18.61 -52.77
N SER A 152 50.61 18.77 -52.75
CA SER A 152 49.67 17.64 -52.85
C SER A 152 49.56 17.19 -54.31
N LYS A 153 49.93 15.94 -54.62
CA LYS A 153 49.81 15.35 -55.97
C LYS A 153 48.35 15.48 -56.48
N LYS A 154 48.11 16.34 -57.48
CA LYS A 154 46.85 16.39 -58.25
C LYS A 154 46.61 15.00 -58.85
N LYS A 155 45.48 14.37 -58.56
CA LYS A 155 45.06 13.15 -59.27
C LYS A 155 44.44 13.58 -60.60
N GLU A 156 45.02 13.14 -61.71
CA GLU A 156 44.51 13.41 -63.05
C GLU A 156 43.13 12.78 -63.25
N HIS A 157 42.18 13.54 -63.83
CA HIS A 157 40.87 13.04 -64.24
C HIS A 157 41.02 12.35 -65.59
N ARG A 158 40.81 11.03 -65.63
CA ARG A 158 41.01 10.23 -66.85
C ARG A 158 39.74 10.23 -67.69
N GLN A 159 39.88 10.46 -68.99
CA GLN A 159 38.80 10.28 -69.97
C GLN A 159 38.90 8.90 -70.64
N PHE A 160 37.75 8.27 -70.85
CA PHE A 160 37.58 6.99 -71.52
C PHE A 160 36.69 7.17 -72.76
N ASP A 161 36.96 6.41 -73.81
CA ASP A 161 36.14 6.40 -75.03
C ASP A 161 34.69 5.99 -74.70
N THR A 162 33.72 6.79 -75.12
CA THR A 162 32.28 6.63 -74.84
C THR A 162 31.48 6.04 -76.01
N SER A 163 32.15 5.68 -77.11
CA SER A 163 31.53 5.03 -78.27
C SER A 163 30.94 3.65 -77.96
N THR A 164 31.34 3.02 -76.85
CA THR A 164 30.84 1.70 -76.42
C THR A 164 30.15 1.76 -75.05
N LYS A 165 29.14 0.89 -74.85
CA LYS A 165 28.40 0.76 -73.58
C LYS A 165 29.32 0.47 -72.38
N ARG A 166 30.45 -0.21 -72.60
CA ARG A 166 31.48 -0.49 -71.59
C ARG A 166 32.33 0.74 -71.26
N GLY A 167 32.57 1.60 -72.24
CA GLY A 167 33.23 2.89 -72.13
C GLY A 167 32.45 3.92 -71.31
N ILE A 168 31.15 4.08 -71.60
CA ILE A 168 30.23 4.96 -70.85
C ILE A 168 30.23 4.60 -69.35
N LYS A 169 30.18 3.31 -69.03
CA LYS A 169 30.17 2.83 -67.64
C LYS A 169 31.50 3.06 -66.91
N LYS A 170 32.63 3.11 -67.63
CA LYS A 170 33.95 3.46 -67.08
C LYS A 170 34.07 4.97 -66.85
N GLN A 171 33.62 5.80 -67.80
CA GLN A 171 33.61 7.26 -67.66
C GLN A 171 32.76 7.69 -66.46
N ALA A 172 31.53 7.18 -66.33
CA ALA A 172 30.65 7.51 -65.21
C ALA A 172 31.23 7.12 -63.83
N LYS A 173 31.98 6.01 -63.74
CA LYS A 173 32.67 5.63 -62.50
C LYS A 173 33.82 6.57 -62.16
N GLU A 174 34.57 7.02 -63.14
CA GLU A 174 35.69 7.95 -62.91
C GLU A 174 35.19 9.35 -62.56
N ASP A 175 34.08 9.80 -63.16
CA ASP A 175 33.42 11.07 -62.83
C ASP A 175 32.87 11.07 -61.39
N ILE A 176 32.21 9.99 -60.97
CA ILE A 176 31.74 9.84 -59.58
C ILE A 176 32.93 9.84 -58.60
N ARG A 177 34.04 9.21 -58.98
CA ARG A 177 35.25 9.16 -58.16
C ARG A 177 35.89 10.54 -58.02
N TYR A 178 35.92 11.32 -59.10
CA TYR A 178 36.47 12.68 -59.12
C TYR A 178 35.60 13.65 -58.32
N LEU A 179 34.27 13.61 -58.50
CA LEU A 179 33.31 14.40 -57.72
C LEU A 179 33.40 14.13 -56.21
N LYS A 180 33.57 12.86 -55.80
CA LYS A 180 33.79 12.51 -54.38
C LYS A 180 35.11 13.06 -53.85
N TRP A 181 36.13 13.18 -54.68
CA TRP A 181 37.41 13.78 -54.30
C TRP A 181 37.27 15.31 -54.15
N GLU A 182 36.63 15.99 -55.10
CA GLU A 182 36.35 17.44 -55.03
C GLU A 182 35.54 17.83 -53.80
N GLN A 183 34.48 17.08 -53.48
CA GLN A 183 33.68 17.33 -52.27
C GLN A 183 34.51 17.19 -50.98
N LYS A 184 35.49 16.29 -50.97
CA LYS A 184 36.35 16.03 -49.81
C LYS A 184 37.42 17.11 -49.64
N GLU A 185 37.97 17.62 -50.74
CA GLU A 185 38.88 18.78 -50.76
C GLU A 185 38.14 20.07 -50.35
N ALA A 186 36.94 20.33 -50.89
CA ALA A 186 36.11 21.47 -50.51
C ALA A 186 35.74 21.45 -49.02
N SER A 187 35.46 20.26 -48.46
CA SER A 187 35.21 20.12 -47.02
C SER A 187 36.47 20.37 -46.17
N ARG A 188 37.66 20.00 -46.64
CA ARG A 188 38.93 20.29 -45.96
C ARG A 188 39.22 21.79 -45.97
N GLN A 189 39.08 22.45 -47.12
CA GLN A 189 39.28 23.90 -47.25
C GLN A 189 38.29 24.69 -46.38
N LYS A 190 37.01 24.28 -46.31
CA LYS A 190 36.04 24.89 -45.40
C LYS A 190 36.41 24.72 -43.92
N LYS A 191 36.96 23.56 -43.52
CA LYS A 191 37.41 23.32 -42.14
C LYS A 191 38.66 24.14 -41.79
N GLU A 192 39.59 24.31 -42.71
CA GLU A 192 40.79 25.13 -42.52
C GLU A 192 40.45 26.63 -42.48
N ALA A 193 39.57 27.10 -43.37
CA ALA A 193 39.06 28.47 -43.34
C ALA A 193 38.32 28.78 -42.03
N ALA A 194 37.48 27.86 -41.55
CA ALA A 194 36.81 28.00 -40.25
C ALA A 194 37.82 28.04 -39.08
N LYS A 195 38.92 27.30 -39.18
CA LYS A 195 39.99 27.29 -38.16
C LYS A 195 40.76 28.62 -38.16
N GLN A 196 41.07 29.18 -39.33
CA GLN A 196 41.71 30.49 -39.50
C GLN A 196 40.83 31.63 -38.98
N ILE A 197 39.53 31.64 -39.31
CA ILE A 197 38.57 32.63 -38.79
C ILE A 197 38.47 32.56 -37.26
N LYS A 198 38.51 31.35 -36.69
CA LYS A 198 38.48 31.15 -35.23
C LYS A 198 39.77 31.64 -34.56
N ILE A 199 40.91 31.54 -35.24
CA ILE A 199 42.19 32.09 -34.77
C ILE A 199 42.15 33.62 -34.83
N GLN A 200 41.73 34.22 -35.96
CA GLN A 200 41.58 35.67 -36.12
C GLN A 200 40.64 36.30 -35.09
N LYS A 201 39.47 35.69 -34.84
CA LYS A 201 38.55 36.17 -33.79
C LYS A 201 39.16 36.10 -32.39
N LYS A 202 40.05 35.13 -32.15
CA LYS A 202 40.73 34.96 -30.85
C LYS A 202 41.86 35.98 -30.68
N THR A 203 42.58 36.34 -31.74
CA THR A 203 43.58 37.42 -31.74
C THR A 203 42.94 38.80 -31.62
N GLU A 204 41.84 39.09 -32.32
CA GLU A 204 41.09 40.35 -32.16
C GLU A 204 40.52 40.53 -30.76
N ALA A 205 39.95 39.46 -30.16
CA ALA A 205 39.45 39.51 -28.79
C ALA A 205 40.57 39.75 -27.77
N ARG A 206 41.80 39.30 -28.06
CA ARG A 206 42.97 39.53 -27.22
C ARG A 206 43.47 40.97 -27.34
N ARG A 207 43.47 41.51 -28.57
CA ARG A 207 43.83 42.91 -28.86
C ARG A 207 42.88 43.91 -28.21
N ARG A 208 41.56 43.67 -28.29
CA ARG A 208 40.54 44.48 -27.59
C ARG A 208 40.71 44.48 -26.06
N LYS A 209 41.08 43.33 -25.47
CA LYS A 209 41.37 43.24 -24.03
C LYS A 209 42.62 43.99 -23.62
N GLU A 210 43.63 44.06 -24.49
CA GLU A 210 44.85 44.84 -24.24
C GLU A 210 44.60 46.34 -24.38
N GLU A 211 43.78 46.75 -25.36
CA GLU A 211 43.32 48.14 -25.52
C GLU A 211 42.45 48.62 -24.35
N GLU A 212 41.51 47.78 -23.87
CA GLU A 212 40.74 48.09 -22.65
C GLU A 212 41.64 48.21 -21.42
N LYS A 213 42.67 47.37 -21.28
CA LYS A 213 43.64 47.48 -20.19
C LYS A 213 44.46 48.77 -20.26
N ARG A 214 44.89 49.19 -21.46
CA ARG A 214 45.62 50.45 -21.67
C ARG A 214 44.73 51.67 -21.36
N ALA A 215 43.48 51.67 -21.81
CA ALA A 215 42.52 52.74 -21.51
C ALA A 215 42.20 52.84 -20.01
N VAL A 216 42.18 51.71 -19.29
CA VAL A 216 41.99 51.69 -17.83
C VAL A 216 43.24 52.16 -17.09
N SER A 217 44.46 51.87 -17.58
CA SER A 217 45.69 52.40 -16.98
C SER A 217 45.85 53.90 -17.20
N GLU A 218 45.50 54.43 -18.36
CA GLU A 218 45.54 55.86 -18.67
C GLU A 218 44.51 56.64 -17.83
N LYS A 219 43.28 56.10 -17.67
CA LYS A 219 42.28 56.68 -16.76
C LYS A 219 42.69 56.63 -15.29
N ARG A 220 43.51 55.65 -14.87
CA ARG A 220 44.07 55.58 -13.50
C ARG A 220 45.23 56.54 -13.29
N ALA A 221 46.04 56.81 -14.32
CA ALA A 221 47.11 57.81 -14.28
C ALA A 221 46.53 59.23 -14.17
N ALA A 222 45.53 59.57 -14.99
CA ALA A 222 44.85 60.88 -14.95
C ALA A 222 44.13 61.14 -13.61
N LYS A 223 43.59 60.10 -12.96
CA LYS A 223 42.97 60.21 -11.62
C LYS A 223 43.97 60.38 -10.47
N LYS A 224 45.26 60.11 -10.70
CA LYS A 224 46.32 60.23 -9.69
C LYS A 224 46.94 61.63 -9.66
N GLU A 225 46.89 62.36 -10.78
CA GLU A 225 47.32 63.76 -10.87
C GLU A 225 46.26 64.76 -10.35
N GLN A 226 44.97 64.49 -10.54
CA GLN A 226 43.90 65.35 -10.00
C GLN A 226 43.73 65.27 -8.47
N LYS A 227 44.40 64.32 -7.79
CA LYS A 227 44.28 64.10 -6.34
C LYS A 227 45.37 64.77 -5.50
N LYS A 228 46.25 65.58 -6.12
CA LYS A 228 47.36 66.30 -5.45
C LYS A 228 47.12 67.82 -5.25
N LYS A 229 45.99 68.37 -5.70
CA LYS A 229 45.57 69.74 -5.39
C LYS A 229 44.24 69.68 -4.65
N VAL A 230 44.08 70.55 -3.65
CA VAL A 230 42.94 70.69 -2.72
C VAL A 230 43.06 69.84 -1.44
N VAL A 231 43.91 70.32 -0.53
CA VAL A 231 43.76 70.19 0.93
C VAL A 231 43.75 71.62 1.48
N SER A 232 42.65 72.06 2.08
CA SER A 232 42.64 72.86 3.33
C SER A 232 41.22 73.31 3.74
N LYS A 233 41.00 73.20 5.05
CA LYS A 233 39.95 73.76 5.94
C LYS A 233 38.65 72.96 6.17
N GLU A 234 38.69 72.18 7.27
CA GLU A 234 37.93 72.34 8.56
C GLU A 234 36.45 72.77 8.47
N ASP A 235 35.50 72.33 9.29
CA ASP A 235 35.41 71.30 10.34
C ASP A 235 33.91 71.17 10.67
N THR A 236 33.42 69.95 10.92
CA THR A 236 32.48 69.54 11.99
C THR A 236 31.82 68.20 11.67
N SER A 237 31.66 67.43 12.73
CA SER A 237 31.49 65.98 12.83
C SER A 237 30.06 65.46 12.60
N SER A 238 29.92 64.34 11.89
CA SER A 238 29.44 63.05 12.46
C SER A 238 29.20 62.01 11.35
N ALA A 239 29.53 60.76 11.66
CA ALA A 239 29.95 59.74 10.70
C ALA A 239 28.80 58.99 10.00
N THR A 240 28.82 58.98 8.66
CA THR A 240 28.13 57.98 7.82
C THR A 240 29.14 57.16 7.02
N SER A 241 29.08 55.84 7.20
CA SER A 241 29.93 54.84 6.57
C SER A 241 29.68 54.74 5.05
N LYS A 242 30.79 54.70 4.29
CA LYS A 242 30.81 54.52 2.83
C LYS A 242 30.30 53.13 2.42
N PRO A 243 29.66 53.00 1.24
CA PRO A 243 29.08 51.75 0.79
C PRO A 243 30.16 50.78 0.30
N VAL A 244 30.19 49.61 0.93
CA VAL A 244 30.94 48.43 0.51
C VAL A 244 30.34 47.89 -0.79
N SER A 245 31.23 47.41 -1.66
CA SER A 245 31.00 46.76 -2.95
C SER A 245 29.80 45.79 -2.96
N ARG A 246 28.93 45.95 -3.96
CA ARG A 246 27.84 45.02 -4.29
C ARG A 246 28.40 43.61 -4.55
N LYS A 247 28.41 42.74 -3.54
CA LYS A 247 28.25 41.28 -3.72
C LYS A 247 26.92 41.07 -4.49
N LYS A 248 26.93 40.24 -5.55
CA LYS A 248 25.70 39.74 -6.18
C LYS A 248 24.83 39.09 -5.09
N ARG A 249 23.76 39.76 -4.65
CA ARG A 249 22.72 39.15 -3.81
C ARG A 249 22.18 37.92 -4.54
N LYS A 250 22.10 36.77 -3.85
CA LYS A 250 21.31 35.61 -4.30
C LYS A 250 19.92 36.13 -4.68
N LYS A 251 19.41 35.79 -5.86
CA LYS A 251 18.05 36.16 -6.28
C LYS A 251 17.07 35.63 -5.23
N ASP A 252 16.16 36.47 -4.75
CA ASP A 252 14.97 36.01 -4.05
C ASP A 252 14.13 35.19 -5.05
N GLN A 253 14.21 33.87 -4.92
CA GLN A 253 13.47 32.87 -5.70
C GLN A 253 12.20 32.51 -4.91
N THR A 254 11.05 32.46 -5.57
CA THR A 254 9.79 32.01 -4.96
C THR A 254 9.61 30.50 -5.15
N LEU A 255 8.66 29.87 -4.47
CA LEU A 255 8.40 28.43 -4.62
C LEU A 255 7.93 28.07 -6.03
N GLU A 256 7.18 28.96 -6.68
CA GLU A 256 6.68 28.77 -8.04
C GLU A 256 7.82 28.75 -9.08
N ASP A 257 8.91 29.49 -8.81
CA ASP A 257 10.14 29.47 -9.60
C ASP A 257 11.07 28.29 -9.24
N TYR A 258 10.83 27.62 -8.10
CA TYR A 258 11.70 26.56 -7.57
C TYR A 258 11.23 25.16 -7.96
N LEU A 259 9.91 24.93 -7.97
CA LEU A 259 9.34 23.64 -8.35
C LEU A 259 9.61 23.34 -9.84
N PRO A 260 10.07 22.12 -10.18
CA PRO A 260 10.55 21.80 -11.52
C PRO A 260 9.43 21.48 -12.53
N VAL A 261 8.23 22.04 -12.38
CA VAL A 261 7.10 21.86 -13.28
C VAL A 261 6.85 23.14 -14.07
N GLU A 262 6.79 23.04 -15.40
CA GLU A 262 6.53 24.15 -16.31
C GLU A 262 5.03 24.29 -16.62
N LYS A 263 4.41 23.19 -17.04
CA LYS A 263 2.96 23.11 -17.30
C LYS A 263 2.49 21.65 -17.16
N ILE A 264 1.17 21.47 -17.08
CA ILE A 264 0.48 20.18 -17.19
C ILE A 264 -0.49 20.31 -18.35
N ALA A 265 -0.46 19.36 -19.28
CA ALA A 265 -1.39 19.31 -20.42
C ALA A 265 -1.53 17.87 -20.94
N ASN A 266 -2.75 17.46 -21.30
CA ASN A 266 -3.08 16.09 -21.73
C ASN A 266 -2.66 15.01 -20.71
N GLY A 267 -2.78 15.31 -19.41
CA GLY A 267 -2.36 14.44 -18.31
C GLY A 267 -0.84 14.24 -18.23
N ILE A 268 -0.04 15.09 -18.89
CA ILE A 268 1.41 14.98 -18.96
C ILE A 268 2.07 16.18 -18.29
N VAL A 269 3.05 15.90 -17.43
CA VAL A 269 3.87 16.91 -16.76
C VAL A 269 5.02 17.30 -17.67
N TYR A 270 5.09 18.58 -18.01
CA TYR A 270 6.21 19.20 -18.70
C TYR A 270 7.14 19.78 -17.65
N THR A 271 8.35 19.26 -17.56
CA THR A 271 9.32 19.72 -16.55
C THR A 271 10.13 20.90 -17.07
N THR A 272 10.62 21.72 -16.16
CA THR A 272 11.46 22.90 -16.51
C THR A 272 12.79 22.55 -17.20
N ASP A 273 13.23 21.29 -17.14
CA ASP A 273 14.39 20.76 -17.85
C ASP A 273 14.04 20.07 -19.19
N GLY A 274 12.79 20.16 -19.64
CA GLY A 274 12.33 19.71 -20.95
C GLY A 274 12.00 18.21 -21.05
N ARG A 275 11.69 17.56 -19.93
CA ARG A 275 11.24 16.16 -19.87
C ARG A 275 9.72 16.10 -19.86
N TYR A 276 9.20 14.96 -20.31
CA TYR A 276 7.76 14.67 -20.38
C TYR A 276 7.49 13.45 -19.50
N VAL A 277 6.60 13.60 -18.53
CA VAL A 277 6.32 12.57 -17.53
C VAL A 277 4.82 12.29 -17.50
N LYS A 278 4.45 11.01 -17.55
CA LYS A 278 3.08 10.53 -17.35
C LYS A 278 2.96 9.93 -15.95
N ILE A 279 1.83 10.17 -15.30
CA ILE A 279 1.47 9.62 -13.98
C ILE A 279 0.18 8.83 -14.16
N LEU A 280 0.17 7.58 -13.70
CA LEU A 280 -1.03 6.75 -13.63
C LEU A 280 -1.32 6.42 -12.17
N GLU A 281 -2.59 6.45 -11.76
CA GLU A 281 -3.04 5.94 -10.46
C GLU A 281 -3.49 4.47 -10.58
N ILE A 282 -3.07 3.65 -9.62
CA ILE A 282 -3.26 2.21 -9.62
C ILE A 282 -3.96 1.81 -8.33
N GLU A 283 -5.06 1.09 -8.46
CA GLU A 283 -5.69 0.47 -7.31
C GLU A 283 -4.84 -0.72 -6.83
N PRO A 284 -4.48 -0.75 -5.54
CA PRO A 284 -3.71 -1.84 -4.99
C PRO A 284 -4.56 -3.11 -4.93
N ILE A 285 -3.88 -4.25 -4.94
CA ILE A 285 -4.52 -5.53 -4.68
C ILE A 285 -4.13 -6.05 -3.31
N ASN A 286 -5.01 -6.87 -2.76
CA ASN A 286 -4.76 -7.73 -1.62
C ASN A 286 -3.80 -8.88 -2.02
N PHE A 287 -2.57 -8.56 -2.45
CA PHE A 287 -1.60 -9.50 -3.03
C PHE A 287 -1.20 -10.60 -2.05
N LEU A 288 -0.87 -10.22 -0.81
CA LEU A 288 -0.57 -11.17 0.26
C LEU A 288 -1.76 -12.06 0.56
N LEU A 289 -2.99 -11.64 0.18
CA LEU A 289 -4.20 -12.39 0.42
C LEU A 289 -4.45 -13.56 -0.55
N ARG A 290 -3.63 -13.67 -1.59
CA ARG A 290 -3.80 -14.62 -2.69
C ARG A 290 -2.97 -15.87 -2.46
N SER A 291 -3.38 -16.99 -3.06
CA SER A 291 -2.62 -18.25 -3.02
C SER A 291 -1.23 -18.10 -3.65
N ALA A 292 -0.27 -18.95 -3.29
CA ALA A 292 1.09 -18.90 -3.83
C ALA A 292 1.11 -18.95 -5.37
N ARG A 293 0.23 -19.76 -5.98
CA ARG A 293 0.05 -19.84 -7.43
C ARG A 293 -0.47 -18.55 -8.05
N GLU A 294 -1.45 -17.91 -7.43
CA GLU A 294 -1.99 -16.61 -7.90
C GLU A 294 -0.96 -15.49 -7.75
N GLN A 295 -0.28 -15.42 -6.60
CA GLN A 295 0.82 -14.48 -6.38
C GLN A 295 1.87 -14.64 -7.48
N GLN A 296 2.27 -15.87 -7.79
CA GLN A 296 3.24 -16.14 -8.86
C GLN A 296 2.73 -15.72 -10.24
N GLY A 297 1.45 -15.95 -10.55
CA GLY A 297 0.81 -15.49 -11.79
C GLY A 297 0.85 -13.96 -11.95
N ILE A 298 0.63 -13.23 -10.85
CA ILE A 298 0.73 -11.77 -10.81
C ILE A 298 2.17 -11.32 -11.08
N ILE A 299 3.14 -11.93 -10.41
CA ILE A 299 4.57 -11.62 -10.62
C ILE A 299 4.99 -11.89 -12.06
N TYR A 300 4.54 -12.98 -12.70
CA TYR A 300 4.85 -13.25 -14.11
C TYR A 300 4.25 -12.22 -15.07
N SER A 301 3.02 -11.77 -14.79
CA SER A 301 2.38 -10.70 -15.56
C SER A 301 3.16 -9.39 -15.41
N PHE A 302 3.62 -9.09 -14.20
CA PHE A 302 4.44 -7.91 -13.93
C PHE A 302 5.85 -8.00 -14.55
N ILE A 303 6.48 -9.17 -14.57
CA ILE A 303 7.73 -9.42 -15.33
C ILE A 303 7.53 -9.09 -16.80
N SER A 304 6.40 -9.51 -17.37
CA SER A 304 6.07 -9.26 -18.78
C SER A 304 5.92 -7.77 -19.06
N TYR A 305 5.28 -7.02 -18.15
CA TYR A 305 5.25 -5.56 -18.21
C TYR A 305 6.65 -4.94 -18.14
N LEU A 306 7.48 -5.30 -17.14
CA LEU A 306 8.80 -4.70 -16.97
C LEU A 306 9.66 -4.86 -18.24
N LYS A 307 9.56 -5.99 -18.94
CA LYS A 307 10.30 -6.22 -20.20
C LYS A 307 9.98 -5.20 -21.31
N ILE A 308 8.76 -4.68 -21.35
CA ILE A 308 8.31 -3.72 -22.37
C ILE A 308 8.08 -2.31 -21.81
N SER A 309 8.26 -2.13 -20.50
CA SER A 309 8.09 -0.85 -19.81
C SER A 309 9.12 0.21 -20.25
N PRO A 310 8.80 1.50 -20.08
CA PRO A 310 9.76 2.59 -20.23
C PRO A 310 11.04 2.39 -19.39
N VAL A 311 12.14 2.98 -19.85
CA VAL A 311 13.48 2.77 -19.25
C VAL A 311 13.56 3.26 -17.80
N LYS A 312 12.94 4.39 -17.49
CA LYS A 312 12.88 4.95 -16.14
C LYS A 312 11.46 4.84 -15.61
N LEU A 313 11.33 4.13 -14.50
CA LEU A 313 10.10 4.00 -13.74
C LEU A 313 10.33 4.55 -12.34
N GLN A 314 9.34 5.26 -11.83
CA GLN A 314 9.16 5.54 -10.42
C GLN A 314 7.80 4.99 -10.04
N ILE A 315 7.77 4.13 -9.02
CA ILE A 315 6.53 3.69 -8.40
C ILE A 315 6.45 4.40 -7.05
N LYS A 316 5.38 5.17 -6.86
CA LYS A 316 5.19 5.99 -5.69
C LYS A 316 3.98 5.51 -4.90
N MET A 317 4.16 5.30 -3.61
CA MET A 317 3.09 5.09 -2.66
C MET A 317 3.01 6.30 -1.73
N ILE A 318 1.82 6.88 -1.61
CA ILE A 318 1.53 7.99 -0.70
C ILE A 318 0.52 7.49 0.33
N SER A 319 0.84 7.62 1.62
CA SER A 319 -0.15 7.39 2.67
C SER A 319 -1.02 8.63 2.87
N LYS A 320 -2.34 8.46 2.93
CA LYS A 320 -3.32 9.52 3.22
C LYS A 320 -4.18 9.05 4.39
N LYS A 321 -4.89 9.97 5.05
CA LYS A 321 -6.01 9.55 5.92
C LYS A 321 -7.03 8.74 5.13
N ALA A 322 -7.64 7.73 5.75
CA ALA A 322 -8.55 6.84 5.04
C ALA A 322 -9.75 7.60 4.44
N ASP A 323 -10.03 7.38 3.17
CA ASP A 323 -11.29 7.83 2.57
C ASP A 323 -12.34 6.75 2.82
N ILE A 324 -13.34 7.09 3.63
CA ILE A 324 -14.45 6.20 4.01
C ILE A 324 -15.78 6.79 3.57
N ASN A 325 -15.77 7.79 2.69
CA ASN A 325 -16.97 8.54 2.32
C ASN A 325 -18.05 7.61 1.77
N LYS A 326 -17.69 6.65 0.90
CA LYS A 326 -18.63 5.65 0.38
C LYS A 326 -19.30 4.83 1.48
N HIS A 327 -18.52 4.36 2.47
CA HIS A 327 -19.06 3.62 3.61
C HIS A 327 -19.99 4.47 4.48
N LEU A 328 -19.64 5.74 4.69
CA LEU A 328 -20.45 6.69 5.45
C LEU A 328 -21.74 7.06 4.71
N GLU A 329 -21.68 7.30 3.40
CA GLU A 329 -22.83 7.55 2.53
C GLU A 329 -23.79 6.36 2.55
N GLN A 330 -23.26 5.14 2.40
CA GLN A 330 -24.06 3.92 2.51
C GLN A 330 -24.69 3.76 3.89
N SER A 331 -23.93 4.01 4.97
CA SER A 331 -24.45 3.97 6.34
C SER A 331 -25.53 5.02 6.59
N GLN A 332 -25.47 6.17 5.91
CA GLN A 332 -26.48 7.23 5.96
C GLN A 332 -27.76 6.81 5.22
N LEU A 333 -27.64 6.17 4.04
CA LEU A 333 -28.78 5.62 3.32
C LEU A 333 -29.48 4.51 4.12
N GLU A 334 -28.72 3.67 4.82
CA GLU A 334 -29.26 2.67 5.74
C GLU A 334 -30.04 3.33 6.89
N LEU A 335 -29.55 4.45 7.44
CA LEU A 335 -30.20 5.20 8.53
C LEU A 335 -31.55 5.78 8.10
N GLU A 336 -31.66 6.26 6.86
CA GLU A 336 -32.90 6.79 6.28
C GLU A 336 -33.98 5.70 6.11
N ARG A 337 -33.57 4.43 5.95
CA ARG A 337 -34.49 3.30 5.80
C ARG A 337 -34.90 2.67 7.13
N GLU A 338 -34.18 2.93 8.22
CA GLU A 338 -34.47 2.35 9.52
C GLU A 338 -35.69 3.00 10.18
N THR A 339 -36.56 2.17 10.73
CA THR A 339 -37.85 2.59 11.32
C THR A 339 -37.84 2.54 12.84
N ASP A 340 -36.99 1.70 13.45
CA ASP A 340 -36.88 1.62 14.91
C ASP A 340 -36.05 2.79 15.47
N PRO A 341 -36.62 3.62 16.37
CA PRO A 341 -35.91 4.78 16.91
C PRO A 341 -34.63 4.45 17.68
N HIS A 342 -34.59 3.32 18.39
CA HIS A 342 -33.42 2.90 19.15
C HIS A 342 -32.29 2.44 18.20
N CYS A 343 -32.66 1.73 17.13
CA CYS A 343 -31.68 1.34 16.10
C CYS A 343 -31.15 2.56 15.31
N GLN A 344 -31.97 3.59 15.08
CA GLN A 344 -31.51 4.85 14.49
C GLN A 344 -30.47 5.56 15.38
N GLU A 345 -30.62 5.54 16.70
CA GLU A 345 -29.63 6.09 17.64
C GLU A 345 -28.30 5.34 17.55
N LEU A 346 -28.35 4.00 17.61
CA LEU A 346 -27.17 3.14 17.43
C LEU A 346 -26.45 3.44 16.11
N GLN A 347 -27.19 3.68 15.04
CA GLN A 347 -26.62 3.94 13.73
C GLN A 347 -26.01 5.35 13.61
N ARG A 348 -26.61 6.38 14.20
CA ARG A 348 -26.02 7.72 14.28
C ARG A 348 -24.70 7.69 15.07
N ASP A 349 -24.69 7.01 16.21
CA ASP A 349 -23.50 6.81 17.03
C ASP A 349 -22.41 6.02 16.26
N TYR A 350 -22.78 4.96 15.54
CA TYR A 350 -21.85 4.23 14.68
C TYR A 350 -21.22 5.12 13.60
N ILE A 351 -22.01 5.92 12.88
CA ILE A 351 -21.51 6.84 11.85
C ILE A 351 -20.51 7.84 12.46
N GLN A 352 -20.86 8.45 13.60
CA GLN A 352 -19.98 9.37 14.30
C GLN A 352 -18.71 8.67 14.80
N PHE A 353 -18.83 7.44 15.29
CA PHE A 353 -17.72 6.64 15.77
C PHE A 353 -16.74 6.30 14.64
N VAL A 354 -17.24 5.82 13.49
CA VAL A 354 -16.41 5.50 12.32
C VAL A 354 -15.74 6.76 11.75
N GLN A 355 -16.44 7.90 11.72
CA GLN A 355 -15.86 9.20 11.34
C GLN A 355 -14.70 9.58 12.26
N ASN A 356 -14.89 9.48 13.58
CA ASN A 356 -13.86 9.79 14.56
C ASN A 356 -12.65 8.85 14.43
N LEU A 357 -12.90 7.54 14.30
CA LEU A 357 -11.87 6.52 14.14
C LEU A 357 -11.07 6.74 12.86
N SER A 358 -11.75 7.07 11.75
CA SER A 358 -11.09 7.36 10.48
C SER A 358 -10.22 8.62 10.53
N SER A 359 -10.71 9.68 11.18
CA SER A 359 -9.98 10.95 11.27
C SER A 359 -8.70 10.88 12.11
N ARG A 360 -8.65 9.97 13.10
CA ARG A 360 -7.59 9.84 14.10
C ARG A 360 -6.62 8.70 13.83
N GLU A 361 -7.10 7.55 13.35
CA GLU A 361 -6.31 6.31 13.31
C GLU A 361 -6.15 5.77 11.88
N ALA A 362 -7.08 6.03 10.96
CA ALA A 362 -7.12 5.29 9.70
C ALA A 362 -6.26 5.86 8.56
N VAL A 363 -5.57 4.96 7.86
CA VAL A 363 -4.65 5.28 6.77
C VAL A 363 -5.09 4.59 5.47
N SER A 364 -5.35 5.36 4.42
CA SER A 364 -5.43 4.90 3.03
C SER A 364 -4.11 5.07 2.31
N ARG A 365 -3.95 4.40 1.16
CA ARG A 365 -2.74 4.46 0.34
C ARG A 365 -3.12 4.65 -1.11
N ARG A 366 -2.49 5.62 -1.75
CA ARG A 366 -2.60 5.84 -3.20
C ARG A 366 -1.30 5.37 -3.86
N PHE A 367 -1.41 4.64 -4.96
CA PHE A 367 -0.25 4.11 -5.69
C PHE A 367 -0.19 4.71 -7.07
N PHE A 368 1.00 5.11 -7.48
CA PHE A 368 1.25 5.77 -8.75
C PHE A 368 2.37 5.09 -9.50
N LEU A 369 2.17 4.89 -10.80
CA LEU A 369 3.20 4.47 -11.74
C LEU A 369 3.57 5.68 -12.58
N ILE A 370 4.83 6.09 -12.47
CA ILE A 370 5.36 7.28 -13.13
C ILE A 370 6.45 6.86 -14.09
N PHE A 371 6.38 7.36 -15.31
CA PHE A 371 7.40 7.10 -16.33
C PHE A 371 7.69 8.32 -17.19
N GLU A 372 8.95 8.43 -17.61
CA GLU A 372 9.47 9.49 -18.46
C GLU A 372 9.55 9.01 -19.91
N TYR A 373 9.22 9.91 -20.85
CA TYR A 373 9.52 9.67 -22.26
C TYR A 373 11.03 9.67 -22.51
N GLU A 374 11.56 8.60 -23.11
CA GLU A 374 12.94 8.56 -23.57
C GLU A 374 13.02 8.48 -25.11
N PRO A 375 13.76 9.39 -25.76
CA PRO A 375 13.88 9.37 -27.22
C PRO A 375 14.70 8.15 -27.68
N PHE A 376 14.21 7.45 -28.69
CA PHE A 376 14.90 6.28 -29.26
C PHE A 376 16.28 6.65 -29.85
N ASN A 377 16.41 7.88 -30.35
CA ASN A 377 17.66 8.41 -30.88
C ASN A 377 17.90 9.86 -30.44
N ALA A 378 18.89 10.07 -29.56
CA ALA A 378 19.23 11.37 -28.99
C ALA A 378 19.58 12.48 -30.01
N ASN A 379 19.82 12.12 -31.28
CA ASN A 379 20.16 13.07 -32.34
C ASN A 379 18.97 13.51 -33.21
N ARG A 380 17.78 12.88 -33.07
CA ARG A 380 16.57 13.28 -33.81
C ARG A 380 15.77 14.28 -32.97
N LYS A 381 15.28 15.35 -33.59
CA LYS A 381 14.22 16.17 -33.00
C LYS A 381 12.90 15.49 -33.29
N GLU A 382 12.25 14.98 -32.26
CA GLU A 382 10.92 14.40 -32.34
C GLU A 382 9.88 15.49 -32.13
N GLU A 383 8.74 15.35 -32.81
CA GLU A 383 7.63 16.29 -32.67
C GLU A 383 6.86 15.99 -31.38
N GLU A 384 6.30 17.02 -30.74
CA GLU A 384 5.53 16.86 -29.49
C GLU A 384 4.42 15.82 -29.63
N ARG A 385 3.75 15.77 -30.79
CA ARG A 385 2.71 14.77 -31.10
C ARG A 385 3.23 13.32 -31.06
N GLU A 386 4.47 13.07 -31.49
CA GLU A 386 5.08 11.73 -31.44
C GLU A 386 5.35 11.32 -29.97
N ILE A 387 5.80 12.28 -29.14
CA ILE A 387 6.06 12.08 -27.71
C ILE A 387 4.76 11.72 -26.97
N LEU A 388 3.70 12.50 -27.21
CA LEU A 388 2.39 12.26 -26.60
C LEU A 388 1.83 10.88 -26.99
N ALA A 389 1.91 10.51 -28.27
CA ALA A 389 1.45 9.20 -28.74
C ALA A 389 2.25 8.02 -28.13
N ALA A 390 3.55 8.20 -27.93
CA ALA A 390 4.40 7.19 -27.30
C ALA A 390 4.06 7.00 -25.80
N LEU A 391 3.87 8.10 -25.07
CA LEU A 391 3.44 8.05 -23.67
C LEU A 391 2.05 7.43 -23.51
N GLU A 392 1.12 7.74 -24.41
CA GLU A 392 -0.21 7.14 -24.40
C GLU A 392 -0.16 5.64 -24.70
N THR A 393 0.65 5.22 -25.67
CA THR A 393 0.88 3.79 -25.96
C THR A 393 1.46 3.06 -24.74
N ALA A 394 2.42 3.69 -24.04
CA ALA A 394 2.99 3.15 -22.82
C ALA A 394 1.95 3.08 -21.68
N SER A 395 1.05 4.06 -21.58
CA SER A 395 -0.07 4.08 -20.63
C SER A 395 -1.03 2.91 -20.87
N GLN A 396 -1.49 2.71 -22.11
CA GLN A 396 -2.38 1.59 -22.47
C GLN A 396 -1.71 0.23 -22.26
N THR A 397 -0.41 0.15 -22.54
CA THR A 397 0.39 -1.05 -22.26
C THR A 397 0.42 -1.34 -20.76
N ALA A 398 0.73 -0.33 -19.93
CA ALA A 398 0.72 -0.48 -18.47
C ALA A 398 -0.66 -0.92 -17.97
N LYS A 399 -1.75 -0.27 -18.44
CA LYS A 399 -3.13 -0.62 -18.08
C LYS A 399 -3.46 -2.09 -18.39
N THR A 400 -3.07 -2.57 -19.57
CA THR A 400 -3.34 -3.96 -19.99
C THR A 400 -2.62 -4.99 -19.11
N PHE A 401 -1.33 -4.80 -18.83
CA PHE A 401 -0.57 -5.76 -18.02
C PHE A 401 -0.87 -5.66 -16.52
N LEU A 402 -1.17 -4.46 -16.02
CA LEU A 402 -1.61 -4.28 -14.63
C LEU A 402 -2.99 -4.92 -14.40
N TYR A 403 -3.89 -4.86 -15.38
CA TYR A 403 -5.14 -5.61 -15.34
C TYR A 403 -4.91 -7.13 -15.25
N GLN A 404 -3.92 -7.66 -15.97
CA GLN A 404 -3.51 -9.08 -15.83
C GLN A 404 -2.89 -9.40 -14.45
N CYS A 405 -2.29 -8.39 -13.80
CA CYS A 405 -1.86 -8.49 -12.40
C CYS A 405 -3.04 -8.40 -11.40
N GLY A 406 -4.26 -8.14 -11.89
CA GLY A 406 -5.46 -7.95 -11.07
C GLY A 406 -5.66 -6.54 -10.54
N ASN A 407 -4.87 -5.56 -10.99
CA ASN A 407 -5.02 -4.15 -10.62
C ASN A 407 -5.93 -3.42 -11.61
N GLU A 408 -6.61 -2.39 -11.12
CA GLU A 408 -7.28 -1.43 -11.97
C GLU A 408 -6.47 -0.13 -12.05
N VAL A 409 -6.41 0.46 -13.25
CA VAL A 409 -5.85 1.80 -13.46
C VAL A 409 -7.01 2.78 -13.47
N VAL A 410 -7.01 3.70 -12.52
CA VAL A 410 -8.11 4.64 -12.29
C VAL A 410 -8.28 5.54 -13.52
N SER A 411 -9.51 5.66 -14.00
CA SER A 411 -9.88 6.61 -15.04
C SER A 411 -10.37 7.91 -14.42
N HIS A 412 -9.89 9.05 -14.92
CA HIS A 412 -10.29 10.37 -14.45
C HIS A 412 -10.96 11.15 -15.57
N ASP A 413 -12.02 11.89 -15.24
CA ASP A 413 -12.76 12.72 -16.21
C ASP A 413 -11.86 13.81 -16.82
N ASN A 414 -10.96 14.36 -16.01
CA ASN A 414 -9.97 15.36 -16.41
C ASN A 414 -8.57 14.95 -15.94
N GLU A 415 -7.74 14.47 -16.86
CA GLU A 415 -6.38 14.02 -16.55
C GLU A 415 -5.45 15.15 -16.10
N ASP A 416 -5.65 16.39 -16.56
CA ASP A 416 -4.83 17.54 -16.17
C ASP A 416 -5.11 17.94 -14.72
N GLU A 417 -6.39 17.94 -14.33
CA GLU A 417 -6.81 18.19 -12.96
C GLU A 417 -6.32 17.07 -12.03
N PHE A 418 -6.47 15.80 -12.43
CA PHE A 418 -5.91 14.67 -11.69
C PHE A 418 -4.39 14.82 -11.46
N THR A 419 -3.62 15.08 -12.51
CA THR A 419 -2.16 15.23 -12.42
C THR A 419 -1.78 16.39 -11.50
N THR A 420 -2.57 17.47 -11.53
CA THR A 420 -2.44 18.62 -10.65
C THR A 420 -2.76 18.24 -9.20
N ASP A 421 -3.80 17.45 -8.94
CA ASP A 421 -4.19 16.97 -7.61
C ASP A 421 -3.10 16.10 -6.98
N VAL A 422 -2.49 15.19 -7.74
CA VAL A 422 -1.41 14.33 -7.23
C VAL A 422 -0.23 15.18 -6.73
N LEU A 423 0.19 16.17 -7.51
CA LEU A 423 1.27 17.09 -7.13
C LEU A 423 0.85 17.99 -5.95
N TYR A 424 -0.38 18.49 -5.95
CA TYR A 424 -0.92 19.33 -4.89
C TYR A 424 -0.99 18.58 -3.56
N THR A 425 -1.53 17.35 -3.56
CA THR A 425 -1.64 16.45 -2.41
C THR A 425 -0.26 16.15 -1.81
N LEU A 426 0.75 15.86 -2.64
CA LEU A 426 2.09 15.59 -2.14
C LEU A 426 2.74 16.83 -1.49
N LEU A 427 2.59 17.99 -2.13
CA LEU A 427 3.21 19.24 -1.69
C LEU A 427 2.48 19.90 -0.51
N ASN A 428 1.18 19.61 -0.33
CA ASN A 428 0.30 20.25 0.65
C ASN A 428 -0.42 19.22 1.53
N ARG A 429 0.24 18.12 1.89
CA ARG A 429 -0.34 16.93 2.54
C ARG A 429 -1.39 17.18 3.63
N THR A 430 -1.14 18.10 4.55
CA THR A 430 -2.11 18.46 5.60
C THR A 430 -3.19 19.40 5.06
N LEU A 431 -2.78 20.44 4.36
CA LEU A 431 -3.65 21.50 3.86
C LEU A 431 -4.66 21.00 2.81
N CYS A 432 -4.32 20.03 1.97
CA CYS A 432 -5.20 19.53 0.92
C CYS A 432 -6.44 18.79 1.45
N THR A 433 -6.40 18.37 2.72
CA THR A 433 -7.56 17.77 3.41
C THR A 433 -8.57 18.85 3.81
N GLU A 434 -8.09 20.03 4.20
CA GLU A 434 -8.92 21.17 4.61
C GLU A 434 -9.33 22.05 3.42
N VAL A 435 -8.42 22.21 2.46
CA VAL A 435 -8.58 23.02 1.25
C VAL A 435 -8.32 22.13 0.03
N PRO A 436 -9.37 21.49 -0.54
CA PRO A 436 -9.24 20.72 -1.76
C PRO A 436 -8.71 21.55 -2.93
N LEU A 437 -8.15 20.88 -3.94
CA LEU A 437 -7.56 21.54 -5.12
C LEU A 437 -8.55 22.50 -5.79
N SER A 438 -9.81 22.12 -5.94
CA SER A 438 -10.88 22.96 -6.51
C SER A 438 -11.02 24.31 -5.78
N ASN A 439 -11.01 24.28 -4.45
CA ASN A 439 -11.05 25.47 -3.61
C ASN A 439 -9.77 26.31 -3.79
N ARG A 440 -8.60 25.67 -3.88
CA ARG A 440 -7.34 26.39 -4.16
C ARG A 440 -7.36 27.06 -5.53
N ILE A 441 -7.81 26.37 -6.57
CA ILE A 441 -7.96 26.93 -7.92
C ILE A 441 -8.86 28.16 -7.87
N SER A 442 -10.05 28.06 -7.24
CA SER A 442 -10.98 29.19 -7.11
C SER A 442 -10.36 30.38 -6.38
N THR A 443 -9.54 30.14 -5.36
CA THR A 443 -8.85 31.18 -4.60
C THR A 443 -7.82 31.92 -5.45
N VAL A 444 -7.03 31.19 -6.23
CA VAL A 444 -6.02 31.77 -7.15
C VAL A 444 -6.72 32.59 -8.24
N LEU A 445 -7.75 32.05 -8.88
CA LEU A 445 -8.52 32.76 -9.92
C LEU A 445 -9.18 34.03 -9.37
N SER A 446 -9.74 33.96 -8.16
CA SER A 446 -10.34 35.10 -7.48
C SER A 446 -9.31 36.20 -7.17
N ALA A 447 -8.06 35.84 -6.85
CA ALA A 447 -7.00 36.81 -6.61
C ALA A 447 -6.63 37.57 -7.89
N TYR A 448 -6.50 36.89 -9.03
CA TYR A 448 -6.26 37.53 -10.34
C TYR A 448 -7.42 38.44 -10.76
N THR A 449 -8.64 38.03 -10.47
CA THR A 449 -9.85 38.83 -10.74
C THR A 449 -9.87 40.11 -9.91
N LYS A 450 -9.56 40.02 -8.60
CA LYS A 450 -9.46 41.19 -7.70
C LYS A 450 -8.35 42.17 -8.09
N GLU A 451 -7.27 41.68 -8.68
CA GLU A 451 -6.16 42.51 -9.17
C GLU A 451 -6.40 43.12 -10.57
N ASN A 452 -7.59 42.94 -11.17
CA ASN A 452 -7.91 43.34 -12.55
C ASN A 452 -6.96 42.73 -13.60
N ARG A 453 -6.49 41.49 -13.37
CA ARG A 453 -5.57 40.75 -14.26
C ARG A 453 -6.29 39.61 -15.01
N MET A 454 -7.52 39.86 -15.45
CA MET A 454 -8.35 38.87 -16.15
C MET A 454 -7.71 38.37 -17.46
N GLU A 455 -6.95 39.21 -18.16
CA GLU A 455 -6.25 38.83 -19.40
C GLU A 455 -5.13 37.80 -19.19
N GLU A 456 -4.74 37.54 -17.94
CA GLU A 456 -3.65 36.64 -17.58
C GLU A 456 -4.12 35.26 -17.11
N LEU A 457 -5.44 35.04 -17.00
CA LEU A 457 -6.03 33.81 -16.47
C LEU A 457 -5.59 32.56 -17.26
N ASP A 458 -5.49 32.65 -18.58
CA ASP A 458 -5.05 31.56 -19.47
C ASP A 458 -3.55 31.25 -19.39
N HIS A 459 -2.79 32.07 -18.65
CA HIS A 459 -1.34 31.96 -18.55
C HIS A 459 -0.82 31.91 -17.11
N ILE A 460 -1.71 31.62 -16.14
CA ILE A 460 -1.31 31.34 -14.76
C ILE A 460 -0.38 30.14 -14.75
N ARG A 461 0.74 30.27 -14.05
CA ARG A 461 1.70 29.16 -13.94
C ARG A 461 1.10 28.05 -13.09
N ILE A 462 1.25 26.80 -13.52
CA ILE A 462 0.72 25.66 -12.78
C ILE A 462 1.22 25.61 -11.33
N ASN A 463 2.47 26.03 -11.09
CA ASN A 463 3.04 26.06 -9.74
C ASN A 463 2.35 27.04 -8.78
N GLU A 464 1.57 28.02 -9.26
CA GLU A 464 0.78 28.90 -8.38
C GLU A 464 -0.38 28.14 -7.70
N PHE A 465 -0.90 27.09 -8.35
CA PHE A 465 -1.89 26.19 -7.77
C PHE A 465 -1.24 25.15 -6.84
N LEU A 466 -0.06 24.66 -7.22
CA LEU A 466 0.63 23.54 -6.55
C LEU A 466 1.45 23.95 -5.32
N ALA A 467 2.07 25.13 -5.35
CA ALA A 467 3.12 25.48 -4.39
C ALA A 467 2.61 25.50 -2.93
N PRO A 468 3.36 24.91 -1.99
CA PRO A 468 3.11 25.10 -0.57
C PRO A 468 3.35 26.56 -0.18
N GLU A 469 2.85 26.96 0.98
CA GLU A 469 3.03 28.32 1.49
C GLU A 469 4.51 28.61 1.80
N SER A 470 5.20 27.62 2.37
CA SER A 470 6.62 27.71 2.67
C SER A 470 7.32 26.35 2.70
N VAL A 471 8.62 26.38 2.37
CA VAL A 471 9.54 25.24 2.55
C VAL A 471 10.80 25.74 3.26
N ASP A 472 11.07 25.22 4.47
CA ASP A 472 12.25 25.54 5.26
C ASP A 472 13.35 24.48 5.09
N PHE A 473 14.44 24.87 4.42
CA PHE A 473 15.66 24.07 4.22
C PHE A 473 16.79 24.45 5.20
N LYS A 474 16.49 25.04 6.36
CA LYS A 474 17.50 25.41 7.37
C LYS A 474 18.05 24.24 8.16
N HIS A 475 17.38 23.10 8.13
CA HIS A 475 17.67 21.96 8.99
C HIS A 475 18.37 20.84 8.21
N SER A 476 19.38 20.22 8.83
CA SER A 476 20.22 19.20 8.19
C SER A 476 19.57 17.82 8.12
N HIS A 477 18.57 17.58 8.97
CA HIS A 477 17.96 16.26 9.22
C HIS A 477 16.54 16.15 8.70
N TYR A 478 15.90 17.28 8.42
CA TYR A 478 14.52 17.37 7.96
C TYR A 478 14.31 18.64 7.12
N VAL A 479 13.19 18.68 6.41
CA VAL A 479 12.62 19.85 5.75
C VAL A 479 11.29 20.15 6.42
N GLN A 480 10.94 21.42 6.60
CA GLN A 480 9.60 21.79 7.06
C GLN A 480 8.77 22.30 5.87
N ILE A 481 7.60 21.73 5.62
CA ILE A 481 6.69 22.14 4.54
C ILE A 481 5.34 22.46 5.17
N ASN A 482 4.86 23.70 5.05
CA ASN A 482 3.62 24.17 5.70
C ASN A 482 3.53 23.79 7.20
N GLY A 483 4.65 23.86 7.91
CA GLY A 483 4.71 23.49 9.34
C GLY A 483 4.95 22.00 9.62
N LEU A 484 4.68 21.09 8.69
CA LEU A 484 4.88 19.65 8.82
C LEU A 484 6.37 19.29 8.66
N TYR A 485 6.88 18.36 9.48
CA TYR A 485 8.27 17.91 9.41
C TYR A 485 8.40 16.73 8.43
N HIS A 486 9.33 16.82 7.48
CA HIS A 486 9.65 15.78 6.50
C HIS A 486 11.10 15.33 6.66
N SER A 487 11.34 14.03 6.76
CA SER A 487 12.68 13.46 6.64
C SER A 487 12.74 12.45 5.50
N TYR A 488 13.79 12.57 4.68
CA TYR A 488 14.08 11.67 3.57
C TYR A 488 15.17 10.69 3.97
N LEU A 489 14.92 9.41 3.73
CA LEU A 489 15.82 8.30 4.02
C LEU A 489 15.94 7.38 2.80
N LEU A 490 17.08 6.72 2.65
CA LEU A 490 17.35 5.78 1.56
C LEU A 490 17.83 4.44 2.09
N VAL A 491 17.53 3.38 1.36
CA VAL A 491 18.19 2.09 1.54
C VAL A 491 19.53 2.16 0.80
N PRO A 492 20.67 2.04 1.51
CA PRO A 492 21.98 2.13 0.87
C PRO A 492 22.24 0.89 -0.01
N SER A 493 23.24 0.97 -0.87
CA SER A 493 23.55 -0.05 -1.88
C SER A 493 23.82 -1.46 -1.30
N ASP A 494 24.32 -1.53 -0.07
CA ASP A 494 24.59 -2.71 0.75
C ASP A 494 23.47 -3.02 1.77
N GLY A 495 22.45 -2.16 1.85
CA GLY A 495 21.36 -2.26 2.84
C GLY A 495 20.17 -3.11 2.42
N TYR A 496 20.27 -3.87 1.32
CA TYR A 496 19.22 -4.77 0.85
C TYR A 496 19.51 -6.22 1.23
N LYS A 497 18.49 -6.96 1.67
CA LYS A 497 18.61 -8.41 1.83
C LYS A 497 18.79 -9.11 0.48
N ASN A 498 19.58 -10.18 0.47
CA ASN A 498 19.95 -10.87 -0.79
C ASN A 498 18.87 -11.84 -1.29
N ARG A 499 18.03 -12.39 -0.41
CA ARG A 499 16.97 -13.35 -0.76
C ARG A 499 15.63 -12.79 -0.35
N VAL A 500 14.73 -12.62 -1.31
CA VAL A 500 13.42 -12.00 -1.11
C VAL A 500 12.30 -12.88 -1.63
N THR A 501 11.18 -12.88 -0.92
CA THR A 501 9.92 -13.46 -1.37
C THR A 501 9.12 -12.43 -2.17
N PRO A 502 8.20 -12.85 -3.05
CA PRO A 502 7.28 -11.93 -3.73
C PRO A 502 6.54 -11.04 -2.74
N GLY A 503 6.44 -9.75 -3.06
CA GLY A 503 5.69 -8.78 -2.24
C GLY A 503 6.39 -8.39 -0.93
N TRP A 504 7.69 -8.65 -0.78
CA TRP A 504 8.43 -8.29 0.45
C TRP A 504 8.41 -6.78 0.78
N LEU A 505 8.21 -5.91 -0.22
CA LEU A 505 8.02 -4.47 -0.01
C LEU A 505 6.70 -4.14 0.70
N SER A 506 5.77 -5.09 0.82
CA SER A 506 4.51 -4.92 1.56
C SER A 506 4.71 -4.44 2.98
N LEU A 507 5.80 -4.82 3.66
CA LEU A 507 6.10 -4.35 5.01
C LEU A 507 6.30 -2.84 5.05
N LEU A 508 7.04 -2.31 4.07
CA LEU A 508 7.26 -0.88 3.94
C LEU A 508 5.98 -0.19 3.49
N VAL A 509 5.30 -0.75 2.48
CA VAL A 509 4.08 -0.18 1.91
C VAL A 509 3.01 -0.05 2.98
N ASN A 510 2.84 -1.08 3.81
CA ASN A 510 1.89 -1.11 4.90
C ASN A 510 2.41 -0.45 6.18
N ALA A 511 3.57 0.22 6.16
CA ALA A 511 3.97 1.03 7.29
C ALA A 511 2.96 2.18 7.49
N GLY A 512 2.75 2.60 8.75
CA GLY A 512 1.67 3.48 9.19
C GLY A 512 1.61 4.87 8.52
N GLU A 513 0.74 5.74 9.06
CA GLU A 513 0.50 7.08 8.51
C GLU A 513 1.80 7.88 8.35
N GLY A 514 1.91 8.68 7.30
CA GLY A 514 3.02 9.62 7.14
C GLY A 514 4.27 9.00 6.55
N ILE A 515 4.21 7.74 6.10
CA ILE A 515 5.30 7.03 5.44
C ILE A 515 4.96 6.89 3.96
N ASP A 516 5.80 7.46 3.11
CA ASP A 516 5.71 7.33 1.65
C ASP A 516 6.93 6.58 1.12
N ILE A 517 6.74 5.90 -0.01
CA ILE A 517 7.80 5.13 -0.66
C ILE A 517 7.91 5.57 -2.11
N ASP A 518 9.14 5.84 -2.53
CA ASP A 518 9.52 6.03 -3.91
C ASP A 518 10.47 4.90 -4.32
N PHE A 519 9.98 4.03 -5.19
CA PHE A 519 10.70 2.90 -5.76
C PHE A 519 11.11 3.20 -7.20
N PHE A 520 12.40 3.31 -7.44
CA PHE A 520 12.92 3.63 -8.77
C PHE A 520 13.50 2.39 -9.44
N LEU A 521 13.14 2.19 -10.70
CA LEU A 521 13.74 1.19 -11.59
C LEU A 521 14.29 1.87 -12.84
N GLN A 522 15.56 1.60 -13.14
CA GLN A 522 16.21 2.08 -14.34
C GLN A 522 16.77 0.92 -15.17
N LYS A 523 16.09 0.57 -16.25
CA LYS A 523 16.49 -0.47 -17.19
C LYS A 523 17.81 -0.11 -17.87
N GLN A 524 18.69 -1.09 -18.06
CA GLN A 524 19.98 -0.90 -18.73
C GLN A 524 20.03 -1.69 -20.05
N PRO A 525 20.67 -1.14 -21.11
CA PRO A 525 20.86 -1.87 -22.36
C PRO A 525 21.70 -3.15 -22.18
N LYS A 526 21.14 -4.31 -22.57
CA LYS A 526 21.74 -5.63 -22.34
C LYS A 526 23.18 -5.73 -22.84
N ASP A 527 23.46 -5.31 -24.07
CA ASP A 527 24.78 -5.43 -24.70
C ASP A 527 25.88 -4.70 -23.90
N LYS A 528 25.57 -3.49 -23.42
CA LYS A 528 26.50 -2.67 -22.65
C LYS A 528 26.80 -3.30 -21.28
N ILE A 529 25.80 -3.90 -20.65
CA ILE A 529 25.96 -4.54 -19.35
C ILE A 529 26.71 -5.87 -19.49
N GLN A 530 26.37 -6.72 -20.47
CA GLN A 530 27.05 -7.99 -20.70
C GLN A 530 28.56 -7.79 -20.92
N GLN A 531 28.96 -6.79 -21.71
CA GLN A 531 30.37 -6.46 -21.91
C GLN A 531 31.05 -6.01 -20.61
N ARG A 532 30.45 -5.08 -19.86
CA ARG A 532 30.99 -4.60 -18.58
C ARG A 532 31.12 -5.72 -17.56
N LEU A 533 30.11 -6.58 -17.48
CA LEU A 533 30.06 -7.71 -16.56
C LEU A 533 31.17 -8.71 -16.89
N GLY A 534 31.33 -9.06 -18.17
CA GLY A 534 32.40 -9.96 -18.62
C GLY A 534 33.80 -9.42 -18.32
N GLN A 535 34.02 -8.12 -18.50
CA GLN A 535 35.29 -7.46 -18.14
C GLN A 535 35.54 -7.54 -16.63
N GLN A 536 34.55 -7.22 -15.81
CA GLN A 536 34.69 -7.20 -14.36
C GLN A 536 34.87 -8.61 -13.76
N ILE A 537 34.18 -9.64 -14.28
CA ILE A 537 34.40 -11.04 -13.87
C ILE A 537 35.85 -11.44 -14.14
N ARG A 538 36.41 -11.06 -15.31
CA ARG A 538 37.81 -11.37 -15.65
C ARG A 538 38.79 -10.71 -14.69
N ILE A 539 38.55 -9.44 -14.34
CA ILE A 539 39.40 -8.69 -13.40
C ILE A 539 39.34 -9.33 -12.01
N ASN A 540 38.14 -9.59 -11.47
CA ASN A 540 37.98 -10.16 -10.14
C ASN A 540 38.55 -11.58 -10.05
N ARG A 541 38.40 -12.40 -11.11
CA ARG A 541 39.00 -13.74 -11.17
C ARG A 541 40.52 -13.73 -11.18
N SER A 542 41.13 -12.71 -11.80
CA SER A 542 42.58 -12.51 -11.72
C SER A 542 42.99 -12.21 -10.28
N LYS A 543 42.30 -11.26 -9.64
CA LYS A 543 42.58 -10.89 -8.24
C LYS A 543 42.41 -12.04 -7.26
N LEU A 544 41.41 -12.90 -7.46
CA LEU A 544 41.20 -14.09 -6.62
C LEU A 544 42.36 -15.09 -6.72
N LYS A 545 43.01 -15.19 -7.88
CA LYS A 545 44.21 -16.04 -8.04
C LYS A 545 45.44 -15.47 -7.33
N ASP A 546 45.49 -14.14 -7.18
CA ASP A 546 46.59 -13.43 -6.54
C ASP A 546 46.38 -13.28 -5.00
N ALA A 547 45.17 -13.51 -4.50
CA ALA A 547 44.81 -13.42 -3.08
C ALA A 547 44.93 -14.80 -2.40
N SER A 548 46.13 -15.17 -1.94
CA SER A 548 46.40 -16.50 -1.37
C SER A 548 46.32 -16.63 0.16
N ASP A 549 46.18 -15.56 0.96
CA ASP A 549 46.44 -15.66 2.42
C ASP A 549 45.52 -14.85 3.35
N THR A 550 44.29 -14.48 2.95
CA THR A 550 43.35 -13.79 3.86
C THR A 550 41.90 -14.25 3.64
N ASN A 551 41.33 -14.98 4.61
CA ASN A 551 40.03 -15.67 4.48
C ASN A 551 38.88 -14.72 4.08
N THR A 552 38.82 -13.51 4.64
CA THR A 552 37.69 -12.57 4.40
C THR A 552 37.71 -11.96 2.99
N ASP A 553 38.89 -11.62 2.47
CA ASP A 553 39.05 -11.03 1.14
C ASP A 553 38.71 -12.04 0.02
N TYR A 554 39.00 -13.33 0.28
CA TYR A 554 38.67 -14.41 -0.63
C TYR A 554 37.15 -14.59 -0.73
N ASP A 555 36.44 -14.60 0.40
CA ASP A 555 35.00 -14.79 0.47
C ASP A 555 34.21 -13.65 -0.20
N ASP A 556 34.64 -12.40 -0.01
CA ASP A 556 34.03 -11.23 -0.64
C ASP A 556 34.20 -11.24 -2.17
N LEU A 557 35.41 -11.57 -2.65
CA LEU A 557 35.70 -11.69 -4.08
C LEU A 557 34.94 -12.86 -4.71
N ASP A 558 34.87 -14.01 -4.05
CA ASP A 558 34.12 -15.17 -4.51
C ASP A 558 32.61 -14.90 -4.54
N SER A 559 32.06 -14.25 -3.50
CA SER A 559 30.66 -13.78 -3.45
C SER A 559 30.34 -12.81 -4.59
N ALA A 560 31.21 -11.84 -4.86
CA ALA A 560 31.07 -10.94 -5.99
C ALA A 560 31.12 -11.69 -7.32
N ILE A 561 32.06 -12.62 -7.51
CA ILE A 561 32.17 -13.43 -8.73
C ILE A 561 30.91 -14.28 -8.96
N ARG A 562 30.39 -14.94 -7.91
CA ARG A 562 29.11 -15.68 -7.96
C ARG A 562 27.95 -14.79 -8.37
N SER A 563 27.83 -13.61 -7.77
CA SER A 563 26.82 -12.60 -8.15
C SER A 563 26.98 -12.13 -9.60
N GLY A 564 28.22 -11.97 -10.08
CA GLY A 564 28.52 -11.65 -11.46
C GLY A 564 28.09 -12.74 -12.44
N TYR A 565 28.32 -14.03 -12.12
CA TYR A 565 27.84 -15.15 -12.93
C TYR A 565 26.31 -15.26 -12.93
N PHE A 566 25.67 -15.06 -11.77
CA PHE A 566 24.21 -15.01 -11.67
C PHE A 566 23.61 -13.97 -12.62
N LEU A 567 24.12 -12.73 -12.56
CA LEU A 567 23.69 -11.64 -13.45
C LEU A 567 23.93 -11.99 -14.93
N LYS A 568 25.04 -12.66 -15.24
CA LYS A 568 25.39 -13.06 -16.62
C LYS A 568 24.45 -14.14 -17.15
N GLN A 569 24.13 -15.14 -16.31
CA GLN A 569 23.21 -16.23 -16.64
C GLN A 569 21.79 -15.71 -16.84
N GLY A 570 21.30 -14.84 -15.94
CA GLY A 570 19.98 -14.24 -16.09
C GLY A 570 19.83 -13.41 -17.37
N LEU A 571 20.85 -12.61 -17.71
CA LEU A 571 20.89 -11.89 -18.98
C LEU A 571 20.88 -12.83 -20.21
N ALA A 572 21.48 -14.02 -20.11
CA ALA A 572 21.42 -15.04 -21.16
C ALA A 572 20.03 -15.71 -21.22
N ASN A 573 19.36 -15.86 -20.08
CA ASN A 573 18.01 -16.42 -19.95
C ASN A 573 16.89 -15.39 -20.21
N ASN A 574 17.16 -14.40 -21.06
CA ASN A 574 16.22 -13.36 -21.47
C ASN A 574 15.65 -12.47 -20.34
N GLU A 575 16.37 -12.30 -19.24
CA GLU A 575 16.10 -11.23 -18.28
C GLU A 575 16.75 -9.90 -18.72
N ASP A 576 16.15 -8.80 -18.28
CA ASP A 576 16.71 -7.45 -18.33
C ASP A 576 17.40 -7.09 -17.01
N PHE A 577 18.39 -6.21 -17.09
CA PHE A 577 19.11 -5.67 -15.95
C PHE A 577 18.57 -4.29 -15.56
N TYR A 578 18.36 -4.07 -14.26
CA TYR A 578 17.92 -2.79 -13.70
C TYR A 578 18.87 -2.30 -12.61
N TYR A 579 18.96 -0.97 -12.49
CA TYR A 579 19.32 -0.34 -11.23
C TYR A 579 18.05 -0.06 -10.44
N MET A 580 18.06 -0.46 -9.18
CA MET A 580 16.96 -0.34 -8.24
C MET A 580 17.32 0.61 -7.10
N ASN A 581 16.41 1.49 -6.69
CA ASN A 581 16.61 2.40 -5.56
C ASN A 581 15.31 2.53 -4.75
N LEU A 582 15.43 2.65 -3.42
CA LEU A 582 14.33 2.92 -2.50
C LEU A 582 14.62 4.20 -1.71
N LEU A 583 13.69 5.14 -1.80
CA LEU A 583 13.64 6.35 -1.00
C LEU A 583 12.35 6.31 -0.14
N ILE A 584 12.48 6.56 1.16
CA ILE A 584 11.40 6.58 2.13
C ILE A 584 11.27 8.01 2.65
N THR A 585 10.05 8.54 2.60
CA THR A 585 9.72 9.84 3.20
C THR A 585 8.93 9.59 4.47
N ILE A 586 9.40 10.15 5.59
CA ILE A 586 8.70 10.07 6.88
C ILE A 586 8.25 11.48 7.26
N THR A 587 6.98 11.61 7.62
CA THR A 587 6.36 12.86 8.02
C THR A 587 5.77 12.78 9.42
N ALA A 588 5.77 13.91 10.14
CA ALA A 588 5.14 14.02 11.46
C ALA A 588 4.81 15.49 11.80
N SER A 589 3.86 15.68 12.72
CA SER A 589 3.41 17.01 13.17
C SER A 589 4.40 17.65 14.14
N THR A 590 5.17 16.84 14.87
CA THR A 590 6.20 17.31 15.80
C THR A 590 7.56 16.66 15.51
N LEU A 591 8.63 17.33 15.94
CA LEU A 591 10.00 16.81 15.77
C LEU A 591 10.24 15.54 16.58
N GLU A 592 9.66 15.43 17.77
CA GLU A 592 9.78 14.26 18.65
C GLU A 592 9.12 13.04 18.00
N GLU A 593 7.90 13.22 17.48
CA GLU A 593 7.19 12.18 16.74
C GLU A 593 7.97 11.78 15.47
N LEU A 594 8.53 12.74 14.73
CA LEU A 594 9.36 12.44 13.56
C LEU A 594 10.54 11.54 13.93
N GLN A 595 11.26 11.88 15.00
CA GLN A 595 12.41 11.11 15.46
C GLN A 595 12.02 9.70 15.90
N TRP A 596 10.91 9.57 16.64
CA TRP A 596 10.37 8.28 17.05
C TRP A 596 10.00 7.42 15.83
N ARG A 597 9.26 7.96 14.85
CA ARG A 597 8.89 7.25 13.60
C ARG A 597 10.12 6.80 12.80
N ILE A 598 11.17 7.64 12.72
CA ILE A 598 12.44 7.27 12.08
C ILE A 598 13.12 6.11 12.80
N GLN A 599 13.12 6.10 14.14
CA GLN A 599 13.73 5.02 14.92
C GLN A 599 12.97 3.71 14.76
N GLU A 600 11.64 3.73 14.83
CA GLU A 600 10.80 2.55 14.61
C GLU A 600 10.99 1.98 13.20
N MET A 601 11.02 2.84 12.17
CA MET A 601 11.29 2.39 10.80
C MET A 601 12.69 1.75 10.66
N LYS A 602 13.71 2.28 11.34
CA LYS A 602 15.04 1.66 11.35
C LYS A 602 15.03 0.30 12.03
N LYS A 603 14.40 0.18 13.20
CA LYS A 603 14.27 -1.11 13.90
C LYS A 603 13.55 -2.15 13.04
N LEU A 604 12.47 -1.73 12.39
CA LEU A 604 11.69 -2.55 11.48
C LEU A 604 12.56 -3.11 10.34
N LEU A 605 13.32 -2.25 9.66
CA LEU A 605 14.18 -2.69 8.55
C LEU A 605 15.36 -3.54 9.02
N ILE A 606 15.97 -3.24 10.16
CA ILE A 606 17.06 -4.05 10.73
C ILE A 606 16.57 -5.47 11.02
N SER A 607 15.34 -5.62 11.53
CA SER A 607 14.72 -6.95 11.76
C SER A 607 14.49 -7.77 10.48
N GLN A 608 14.59 -7.13 9.30
CA GLN A 608 14.43 -7.74 7.98
C GLN A 608 15.74 -7.82 7.19
N ASP A 609 16.89 -7.73 7.87
CA ASP A 609 18.23 -7.69 7.26
C ASP A 609 18.40 -6.54 6.25
N MET A 610 17.80 -5.38 6.56
CA MET A 610 17.90 -4.18 5.74
C MET A 610 18.37 -2.98 6.56
N ASN A 611 19.08 -2.07 5.89
CA ASN A 611 19.59 -0.85 6.49
C ASN A 611 18.90 0.39 5.92
N LEU A 612 18.78 1.44 6.75
CA LEU A 612 18.18 2.71 6.36
C LEU A 612 19.04 3.89 6.80
N HIS A 613 19.46 4.71 5.83
CA HIS A 613 20.28 5.89 6.05
C HIS A 613 19.49 7.17 5.79
N SER A 614 19.55 8.13 6.73
CA SER A 614 18.94 9.45 6.50
C SER A 614 19.78 10.25 5.51
N CYS A 615 19.12 11.05 4.67
CA CYS A 615 19.76 11.96 3.72
C CYS A 615 20.33 13.21 4.42
N TYR A 616 21.24 13.03 5.38
CA TYR A 616 21.90 14.11 6.12
C TYR A 616 22.52 15.15 5.16
N PHE A 617 22.20 16.43 5.34
CA PHE A 617 22.59 17.55 4.45
C PHE A 617 22.11 17.45 2.99
N LEU A 618 21.38 16.39 2.64
CA LEU A 618 20.84 16.11 1.31
C LEU A 618 19.30 16.09 1.30
N GLN A 619 18.67 16.62 2.36
CA GLN A 619 17.21 16.66 2.51
C GLN A 619 16.52 17.46 1.39
N GLU A 620 17.15 18.54 0.88
CA GLU A 620 16.66 19.27 -0.29
C GLU A 620 16.66 18.41 -1.57
N GLN A 621 17.67 17.56 -1.75
CA GLN A 621 17.72 16.60 -2.87
C GLN A 621 16.71 15.46 -2.67
N GLY A 622 16.49 15.02 -1.43
CA GLY A 622 15.46 14.04 -1.08
C GLY A 622 14.06 14.56 -1.44
N PHE A 623 13.74 15.80 -1.03
CA PHE A 623 12.50 16.47 -1.39
C PHE A 623 12.25 16.48 -2.90
N LEU A 624 13.21 16.97 -3.70
CA LEU A 624 13.05 17.02 -5.15
C LEU A 624 12.96 15.63 -5.79
N SER A 625 13.61 14.62 -5.22
CA SER A 625 13.55 13.24 -5.73
C SER A 625 12.24 12.53 -5.37
N SER A 626 11.56 12.96 -4.30
CA SER A 626 10.26 12.40 -3.88
C SER A 626 9.09 12.87 -4.75
N LEU A 627 9.29 13.91 -5.58
CA LEU A 627 8.27 14.36 -6.53
C LEU A 627 8.01 13.27 -7.59
N PRO A 628 6.77 13.12 -8.10
CA PRO A 628 6.39 12.11 -9.08
C PRO A 628 6.87 12.50 -10.49
N LEU A 629 8.20 12.62 -10.66
CA LEU A 629 8.86 13.14 -11.86
C LEU A 629 9.89 12.16 -12.46
N ALA A 630 9.88 10.92 -12.01
CA ALA A 630 10.79 9.84 -12.39
C ALA A 630 12.29 10.23 -12.33
N ASN A 631 12.67 11.05 -11.34
CA ASN A 631 14.02 11.61 -11.25
C ASN A 631 14.60 11.51 -9.85
N LEU A 632 15.59 10.62 -9.68
CA LEU A 632 16.39 10.52 -8.47
C LEU A 632 17.69 11.32 -8.61
N ASP A 633 18.01 12.16 -7.62
CA ASP A 633 19.26 12.94 -7.62
C ASP A 633 20.50 12.04 -7.81
N LYS A 634 21.47 12.51 -8.59
CA LYS A 634 22.65 11.73 -8.98
C LYS A 634 23.47 11.22 -7.79
N LYS A 635 23.53 11.97 -6.69
CA LYS A 635 24.25 11.53 -5.48
C LYS A 635 23.45 10.45 -4.77
N LEU A 636 22.15 10.69 -4.55
CA LEU A 636 21.25 9.72 -3.91
C LEU A 636 21.22 8.40 -4.70
N PHE A 637 21.14 8.48 -6.03
CA PHE A 637 21.25 7.32 -6.92
C PHE A 637 22.56 6.55 -6.70
N LYS A 638 23.70 7.23 -6.60
CA LYS A 638 25.00 6.56 -6.37
C LYS A 638 25.04 5.85 -5.02
N LEU A 639 24.45 6.44 -3.97
CA LEU A 639 24.45 5.90 -2.61
C LEU A 639 23.53 4.68 -2.46
N SER A 640 22.41 4.65 -3.20
CA SER A 640 21.33 3.67 -3.00
C SER A 640 21.15 2.64 -4.11
N LYS A 641 21.90 2.72 -5.22
CA LYS A 641 21.68 1.85 -6.38
C LYS A 641 21.97 0.39 -6.05
N ARG A 642 21.08 -0.50 -6.44
CA ARG A 642 21.23 -1.95 -6.33
C ARG A 642 21.07 -2.62 -7.69
N ASN A 643 21.90 -3.62 -7.98
CA ASN A 643 21.76 -4.44 -9.19
C ASN A 643 20.64 -5.46 -9.02
N VAL A 644 19.68 -5.49 -9.94
CA VAL A 644 18.66 -6.54 -9.99
C VAL A 644 18.38 -6.98 -11.42
N LEU A 645 17.93 -8.22 -11.57
CA LEU A 645 17.35 -8.72 -12.80
C LEU A 645 15.83 -8.49 -12.79
N THR A 646 15.14 -8.85 -13.88
CA THR A 646 13.70 -8.61 -14.01
C THR A 646 12.89 -9.37 -12.97
N SER A 647 13.27 -10.61 -12.67
CA SER A 647 12.67 -11.41 -11.60
C SER A 647 12.81 -10.75 -10.22
N GLY A 648 14.03 -10.30 -9.87
CA GLY A 648 14.30 -9.56 -8.63
C GLY A 648 13.51 -8.23 -8.56
N ALA A 649 13.48 -7.45 -9.64
CA ALA A 649 12.68 -6.22 -9.71
C ALA A 649 11.18 -6.50 -9.57
N ALA A 650 10.68 -7.57 -10.17
CA ALA A 650 9.27 -7.94 -10.09
C ALA A 650 8.88 -8.47 -8.70
N SER A 651 9.79 -9.14 -7.98
CA SER A 651 9.55 -9.57 -6.60
C SER A 651 9.27 -8.40 -5.64
N CYS A 652 9.73 -7.20 -6.00
CA CYS A 652 9.42 -5.94 -5.33
C CYS A 652 8.04 -5.38 -5.72
N TYR A 653 7.12 -6.22 -6.19
CA TYR A 653 5.79 -5.80 -6.63
C TYR A 653 5.12 -4.89 -5.57
N PRO A 654 4.90 -3.59 -5.88
CA PRO A 654 4.61 -2.60 -4.86
C PRO A 654 3.13 -2.25 -4.73
N PHE A 655 2.26 -2.69 -5.65
CA PHE A 655 0.83 -2.37 -5.67
C PHE A 655 0.03 -3.28 -4.74
N VAL A 656 0.48 -3.33 -3.49
CA VAL A 656 -0.04 -4.22 -2.46
C VAL A 656 -0.64 -3.37 -1.35
N SER A 657 -1.88 -3.66 -0.94
CA SER A 657 -2.46 -3.05 0.27
C SER A 657 -2.99 -4.16 1.16
N TYR A 658 -2.96 -3.87 2.46
CA TYR A 658 -3.46 -4.73 3.49
C TYR A 658 -4.55 -4.00 4.27
N SER A 659 -5.75 -4.03 3.71
CA SER A 659 -6.97 -3.47 4.28
C SER A 659 -8.16 -4.28 3.82
N ILE A 660 -8.95 -4.74 4.77
CA ILE A 660 -10.31 -5.24 4.51
C ILE A 660 -11.18 -4.02 4.78
N CYS A 661 -11.60 -3.30 3.76
CA CYS A 661 -12.38 -2.07 3.93
C CYS A 661 -13.45 -2.00 2.84
N ASP A 662 -14.48 -2.81 3.02
CA ASP A 662 -15.61 -2.90 2.10
C ASP A 662 -16.58 -1.72 2.29
N ASP A 663 -17.08 -1.17 1.19
CA ASP A 663 -18.01 -0.03 1.22
C ASP A 663 -19.29 -0.36 2.00
N ASN A 664 -19.82 -1.59 1.84
CA ASN A 664 -21.06 -2.06 2.45
C ASN A 664 -20.85 -3.00 3.65
N GLY A 665 -19.67 -2.99 4.28
CA GLY A 665 -19.39 -3.92 5.38
C GLY A 665 -19.87 -3.48 6.76
N ILE A 666 -19.53 -4.28 7.78
CA ILE A 666 -19.51 -3.85 9.18
C ILE A 666 -18.07 -3.61 9.63
N LEU A 667 -17.85 -2.60 10.46
CA LEU A 667 -16.57 -2.42 11.13
C LEU A 667 -16.34 -3.59 12.11
N PHE A 668 -15.15 -4.20 12.06
CA PHE A 668 -14.63 -5.10 13.10
C PHE A 668 -13.71 -4.33 14.05
N GLY A 669 -12.86 -3.45 13.53
CA GLY A 669 -11.91 -2.69 14.31
C GLY A 669 -10.83 -2.04 13.46
N VAL A 670 -9.63 -1.91 14.02
CA VAL A 670 -8.45 -1.39 13.31
C VAL A 670 -7.35 -2.43 13.25
N ASN A 671 -6.60 -2.42 12.16
CA ASN A 671 -5.43 -3.26 12.01
C ASN A 671 -4.32 -2.79 12.96
N LYS A 672 -3.82 -3.70 13.81
CA LYS A 672 -2.83 -3.36 14.84
C LYS A 672 -1.48 -2.90 14.29
N HIS A 673 -1.16 -3.24 13.04
CA HIS A 673 0.14 -2.91 12.44
C HIS A 673 0.15 -1.57 11.73
N ASN A 674 -0.96 -1.18 11.11
CA ASN A 674 -1.00 -0.02 10.22
C ASN A 674 -2.21 0.90 10.44
N ASN A 675 -3.01 0.62 11.46
CA ASN A 675 -4.22 1.32 11.88
C ASN A 675 -5.29 1.48 10.78
N SER A 676 -5.22 0.73 9.68
CA SER A 676 -6.29 0.74 8.68
C SER A 676 -7.58 0.20 9.28
N LEU A 677 -8.73 0.74 8.86
CA LEU A 677 -10.02 0.19 9.26
C LEU A 677 -10.18 -1.23 8.69
N VAL A 678 -10.78 -2.09 9.50
CA VAL A 678 -11.16 -3.45 9.11
C VAL A 678 -12.69 -3.47 9.02
N ILE A 679 -13.22 -3.13 7.85
CA ILE A 679 -14.64 -3.15 7.51
C ILE A 679 -14.85 -4.28 6.50
N ALA A 680 -15.67 -5.28 6.83
CA ALA A 680 -15.92 -6.41 5.94
C ALA A 680 -17.41 -6.63 5.69
N ASP A 681 -17.78 -6.84 4.43
CA ASP A 681 -19.09 -7.29 4.00
C ASP A 681 -19.05 -8.80 3.73
N ILE A 682 -19.31 -9.58 4.78
CA ILE A 682 -19.22 -11.05 4.70
C ILE A 682 -20.23 -11.67 3.73
N PHE A 683 -21.22 -10.92 3.26
CA PHE A 683 -22.21 -11.36 2.27
C PHE A 683 -21.80 -11.02 0.82
N ASP A 684 -20.72 -10.25 0.58
CA ASP A 684 -20.20 -10.00 -0.76
C ASP A 684 -19.55 -11.26 -1.37
N SER A 685 -20.35 -12.01 -2.12
CA SER A 685 -19.94 -13.26 -2.79
C SER A 685 -18.80 -13.09 -3.81
N ARG A 686 -18.49 -11.87 -4.26
CA ARG A 686 -17.35 -11.60 -5.15
C ARG A 686 -16.02 -11.69 -4.39
N GLN A 687 -16.04 -11.37 -3.10
CA GLN A 687 -14.86 -11.31 -2.24
C GLN A 687 -14.74 -12.52 -1.30
N TYR A 688 -15.87 -12.96 -0.74
CA TYR A 688 -15.95 -14.03 0.25
C TYR A 688 -16.66 -15.25 -0.31
N LYS A 689 -16.03 -16.43 -0.20
CA LYS A 689 -16.61 -17.69 -0.71
C LYS A 689 -17.88 -18.13 0.04
N ASN A 690 -18.01 -17.70 1.30
CA ASN A 690 -19.20 -17.80 2.12
C ASN A 690 -19.14 -16.78 3.26
N SER A 691 -20.26 -16.59 3.93
CA SER A 691 -20.48 -15.63 5.02
C SER A 691 -20.27 -16.21 6.43
N ASN A 692 -19.89 -17.48 6.55
CA ASN A 692 -19.76 -18.14 7.84
C ASN A 692 -18.50 -17.70 8.61
N ILE A 693 -18.64 -17.56 9.92
CA ILE A 693 -17.57 -17.14 10.84
C ILE A 693 -17.41 -18.16 11.96
N CYS A 694 -16.16 -18.52 12.27
CA CYS A 694 -15.83 -19.25 13.49
C CYS A 694 -15.05 -18.35 14.45
N ILE A 695 -15.51 -18.22 15.70
CA ILE A 695 -14.86 -17.42 16.75
C ILE A 695 -14.26 -18.36 17.80
N LEU A 696 -12.94 -18.30 17.97
CA LEU A 696 -12.19 -19.15 18.88
C LEU A 696 -11.42 -18.30 19.91
N GLY A 697 -11.37 -18.73 21.16
CA GLY A 697 -10.49 -18.12 22.18
C GLY A 697 -10.88 -18.52 23.60
N CYS A 698 -9.98 -18.33 24.56
CA CYS A 698 -10.22 -18.73 25.96
C CYS A 698 -11.32 -17.89 26.63
N SER A 699 -11.73 -18.32 27.82
CA SER A 699 -12.62 -17.52 28.67
C SER A 699 -12.00 -16.14 28.96
N GLY A 700 -12.80 -15.07 28.88
CA GLY A 700 -12.33 -13.70 29.11
C GLY A 700 -11.56 -13.04 27.96
N ALA A 701 -11.24 -13.76 26.87
CA ALA A 701 -10.51 -13.21 25.71
C ALA A 701 -11.28 -12.12 24.93
N GLY A 702 -12.60 -12.00 25.14
CA GLY A 702 -13.46 -11.00 24.51
C GLY A 702 -14.47 -11.56 23.50
N LYS A 703 -14.71 -12.88 23.46
CA LYS A 703 -15.63 -13.54 22.50
C LYS A 703 -17.03 -12.92 22.50
N THR A 704 -17.67 -12.85 23.66
CA THR A 704 -19.02 -12.29 23.81
C THR A 704 -19.08 -10.82 23.38
N PHE A 705 -18.04 -10.04 23.69
CA PHE A 705 -17.93 -8.64 23.26
C PHE A 705 -17.84 -8.53 21.73
N THR A 706 -16.95 -9.29 21.09
CA THR A 706 -16.82 -9.33 19.63
C THR A 706 -18.12 -9.79 18.96
N MET A 707 -18.76 -10.81 19.52
CA MET A 707 -20.01 -11.38 19.03
C MET A 707 -21.17 -10.38 19.11
N GLN A 708 -21.41 -9.77 20.28
CA GLN A 708 -22.49 -8.79 20.46
C GLN A 708 -22.25 -7.52 19.63
N THR A 709 -21.00 -7.03 19.55
CA THR A 709 -20.66 -5.88 18.68
C THR A 709 -21.01 -6.18 17.22
N MET A 710 -20.63 -7.36 16.74
CA MET A 710 -20.93 -7.80 15.38
C MET A 710 -22.44 -7.93 15.15
N ALA A 711 -23.16 -8.54 16.08
CA ALA A 711 -24.60 -8.71 16.02
C ALA A 711 -25.34 -7.36 15.98
N LEU A 712 -24.95 -6.39 16.82
CA LEU A 712 -25.50 -5.03 16.82
C LEU A 712 -25.26 -4.34 15.46
N ARG A 713 -24.04 -4.47 14.92
CA ARG A 713 -23.65 -3.89 13.62
C ARG A 713 -24.38 -4.55 12.44
N MET A 714 -24.68 -5.84 12.52
CA MET A 714 -25.51 -6.53 11.53
C MET A 714 -26.96 -6.07 11.58
N ARG A 715 -27.54 -5.95 12.79
CA ARG A 715 -28.91 -5.46 12.97
C ARG A 715 -29.12 -4.07 12.42
N ARG A 716 -28.18 -3.13 12.63
CA ARG A 716 -28.29 -1.78 12.06
C ARG A 716 -28.25 -1.75 10.53
N LYS A 717 -27.61 -2.74 9.89
CA LYS A 717 -27.62 -2.91 8.43
C LYS A 717 -28.94 -3.53 7.91
N GLY A 718 -29.84 -3.90 8.81
CA GLY A 718 -31.09 -4.56 8.49
C GLY A 718 -31.00 -6.08 8.34
N ILE A 719 -29.84 -6.68 8.63
CA ILE A 719 -29.66 -8.14 8.64
C ILE A 719 -30.44 -8.72 9.82
N GLN A 720 -31.18 -9.81 9.60
CA GLN A 720 -31.88 -10.50 10.66
C GLN A 720 -30.91 -11.33 11.50
N VAL A 721 -30.85 -11.06 12.80
CA VAL A 721 -29.90 -11.65 13.74
C VAL A 721 -30.63 -12.54 14.74
N PHE A 722 -30.15 -13.78 14.87
CA PHE A 722 -30.56 -14.72 15.90
C PHE A 722 -29.36 -15.07 16.78
N ILE A 723 -29.51 -14.99 18.10
CA ILE A 723 -28.46 -15.37 19.05
C ILE A 723 -28.99 -16.47 19.95
N ILE A 724 -28.31 -17.62 19.96
CA ILE A 724 -28.56 -18.70 20.89
C ILE A 724 -27.51 -18.60 22.00
N ALA A 725 -27.96 -18.27 23.21
CA ALA A 725 -27.11 -18.04 24.37
C ALA A 725 -27.31 -19.17 25.40
N PRO A 726 -26.49 -20.24 25.37
CA PRO A 726 -26.60 -21.36 26.29
C PRO A 726 -26.08 -21.05 27.69
N LEU A 727 -25.18 -20.09 27.81
CA LEU A 727 -24.59 -19.69 29.09
C LEU A 727 -24.74 -18.17 29.24
N LYS A 728 -25.00 -17.72 30.48
CA LYS A 728 -25.03 -16.29 30.86
C LYS A 728 -25.92 -15.41 29.95
N GLY A 729 -27.12 -15.89 29.58
CA GLY A 729 -27.99 -15.18 28.64
C GLY A 729 -28.37 -13.76 29.07
N HIS A 730 -28.37 -13.47 30.37
CA HIS A 730 -28.57 -12.12 30.92
C HIS A 730 -27.59 -11.06 30.37
N GLU A 731 -26.39 -11.45 29.91
CA GLU A 731 -25.41 -10.53 29.30
C GLU A 731 -25.90 -9.92 27.98
N PHE A 732 -26.88 -10.53 27.32
CA PHE A 732 -27.44 -10.07 26.05
C PHE A 732 -28.72 -9.24 26.21
N TYR A 733 -29.34 -9.27 27.40
CA TYR A 733 -30.64 -8.65 27.65
C TYR A 733 -30.62 -7.13 27.41
N ARG A 734 -29.58 -6.46 27.91
CA ARG A 734 -29.46 -5.00 27.77
C ARG A 734 -29.31 -4.59 26.30
N ALA A 735 -28.47 -5.28 25.53
CA ALA A 735 -28.29 -5.02 24.12
C ALA A 735 -29.61 -5.22 23.35
N ALA A 736 -30.27 -6.36 23.53
CA ALA A 736 -31.53 -6.69 22.85
C ALA A 736 -32.62 -5.63 23.12
N ARG A 737 -32.84 -5.26 24.38
CA ARG A 737 -33.87 -4.27 24.75
C ARG A 737 -33.62 -2.88 24.17
N ASN A 738 -32.36 -2.45 24.10
CA ASN A 738 -32.01 -1.10 23.66
C ASN A 738 -31.86 -0.97 22.13
N VAL A 739 -32.17 -1.99 21.34
CA VAL A 739 -32.18 -1.92 19.86
C VAL A 739 -33.49 -2.37 19.23
N GLY A 740 -34.57 -2.37 20.03
CA GLY A 740 -35.89 -2.87 19.61
C GLY A 740 -35.92 -4.38 19.35
N GLY A 741 -34.93 -5.12 19.90
CA GLY A 741 -34.83 -6.56 19.79
C GLY A 741 -35.74 -7.32 20.75
N GLU A 742 -35.86 -8.61 20.51
CA GLU A 742 -36.65 -9.54 21.31
C GLU A 742 -35.73 -10.45 22.14
N PHE A 743 -36.05 -10.58 23.43
CA PHE A 743 -35.33 -11.46 24.35
C PHE A 743 -36.29 -12.52 24.87
N ILE A 744 -36.10 -13.75 24.42
CA ILE A 744 -36.95 -14.90 24.77
C ILE A 744 -36.15 -15.83 25.66
N GLN A 745 -36.61 -15.93 26.91
CA GLN A 745 -36.05 -16.88 27.86
C GLN A 745 -36.82 -18.20 27.81
N ILE A 746 -36.11 -19.30 27.62
CA ILE A 746 -36.62 -20.67 27.66
C ILE A 746 -36.04 -21.34 28.90
N SER A 747 -36.91 -21.70 29.83
CA SER A 747 -36.54 -22.33 31.09
C SER A 747 -37.65 -23.25 31.59
N PRO A 748 -37.40 -24.10 32.59
CA PRO A 748 -38.41 -24.98 33.16
C PRO A 748 -39.60 -24.22 33.78
N ALA A 749 -39.36 -22.97 34.20
CA ALA A 749 -40.37 -22.08 34.79
C ALA A 749 -40.93 -21.02 33.82
N SER A 750 -40.40 -20.94 32.60
CA SER A 750 -40.83 -19.96 31.59
C SER A 750 -42.17 -20.35 30.97
N LYS A 751 -42.96 -19.34 30.60
CA LYS A 751 -44.16 -19.53 29.77
C LYS A 751 -43.80 -19.71 28.29
N ASN A 752 -42.61 -19.31 27.88
CA ASN A 752 -42.16 -19.42 26.50
C ASN A 752 -41.81 -20.88 26.19
N CYS A 753 -42.34 -21.39 25.10
CA CYS A 753 -42.13 -22.75 24.64
C CYS A 753 -41.90 -22.76 23.12
N ILE A 754 -40.96 -23.58 22.68
CA ILE A 754 -40.79 -23.97 21.28
C ILE A 754 -41.20 -25.43 21.20
N ASN A 755 -42.29 -25.72 20.52
CA ASN A 755 -42.77 -27.08 20.34
C ASN A 755 -41.86 -27.83 19.35
N ILE A 756 -41.06 -28.77 19.84
CA ILE A 756 -40.19 -29.57 18.97
C ILE A 756 -40.98 -30.51 18.05
N MET A 757 -42.26 -30.79 18.31
CA MET A 757 -43.14 -31.58 17.44
C MET A 757 -43.80 -30.75 16.33
N GLU A 758 -43.51 -29.46 16.23
CA GLU A 758 -44.11 -28.59 15.22
C GLU A 758 -43.46 -28.76 13.85
N ILE A 759 -44.26 -29.03 12.82
CA ILE A 759 -43.86 -28.89 11.41
C ILE A 759 -44.15 -27.45 10.99
N ARG A 760 -43.10 -26.72 10.62
CA ARG A 760 -43.19 -25.29 10.29
C ARG A 760 -43.30 -25.11 8.78
N LYS A 761 -44.07 -24.12 8.35
CA LYS A 761 -44.23 -23.77 6.95
C LYS A 761 -42.91 -23.17 6.44
N VAL A 762 -42.37 -23.72 5.37
CA VAL A 762 -41.22 -23.14 4.66
C VAL A 762 -41.79 -22.42 3.44
N ASP A 763 -41.52 -21.13 3.30
CA ASP A 763 -41.94 -20.38 2.13
C ASP A 763 -41.06 -20.76 0.92
N ASN A 764 -41.61 -21.60 0.04
CA ASN A 764 -40.98 -22.00 -1.21
C ASN A 764 -41.42 -21.14 -2.40
N SER A 765 -42.26 -20.13 -2.22
CA SER A 765 -42.83 -19.33 -3.33
C SER A 765 -41.74 -18.70 -4.20
N VAL A 766 -40.68 -18.18 -3.59
CA VAL A 766 -39.51 -17.62 -4.28
C VAL A 766 -38.72 -18.71 -5.02
N ASN A 767 -38.61 -19.91 -4.44
CA ASN A 767 -37.94 -21.05 -5.09
C ASN A 767 -38.74 -21.52 -6.31
N GLU A 768 -40.07 -21.62 -6.19
CA GLU A 768 -40.96 -22.02 -7.29
C GLU A 768 -40.99 -20.99 -8.42
N LEU A 769 -40.95 -19.69 -8.10
CA LEU A 769 -40.85 -18.60 -9.08
C LEU A 769 -39.52 -18.61 -9.84
N LEU A 770 -38.42 -18.99 -9.20
CA LEU A 770 -37.07 -18.93 -9.77
C LEU A 770 -36.67 -20.25 -10.46
N ASP A 771 -36.97 -21.39 -9.85
CA ASP A 771 -36.47 -22.71 -10.25
C ASP A 771 -37.56 -23.64 -10.82
N GLY A 772 -38.84 -23.21 -10.79
CA GLY A 772 -40.00 -24.03 -11.14
C GLY A 772 -40.44 -24.96 -10.00
N PRO A 773 -41.50 -25.77 -10.21
CA PRO A 773 -42.00 -26.68 -9.19
C PRO A 773 -40.94 -27.73 -8.84
N THR A 774 -40.62 -27.86 -7.55
CA THR A 774 -39.64 -28.82 -7.04
C THR A 774 -40.34 -30.11 -6.58
N LEU A 775 -39.59 -31.23 -6.50
CA LEU A 775 -40.10 -32.49 -5.95
C LEU A 775 -40.50 -32.29 -4.48
N ASP A 776 -41.78 -32.53 -4.17
CA ASP A 776 -42.35 -32.43 -2.83
C ASP A 776 -41.74 -33.48 -1.88
N ALA A 777 -40.65 -33.12 -1.21
CA ALA A 777 -40.13 -33.91 -0.10
C ALA A 777 -41.13 -33.86 1.06
N SER A 778 -41.35 -35.01 1.71
CA SER A 778 -42.28 -35.10 2.85
C SER A 778 -41.77 -34.28 4.05
N ALA A 779 -42.48 -33.21 4.41
CA ALA A 779 -42.12 -32.37 5.56
C ALA A 779 -42.20 -33.15 6.89
N LEU A 780 -43.14 -34.10 6.99
CA LEU A 780 -43.24 -35.01 8.13
C LEU A 780 -42.00 -35.91 8.24
N ALA A 781 -41.52 -36.49 7.13
CA ALA A 781 -40.32 -37.34 7.16
C ALA A 781 -39.08 -36.56 7.62
N GLY A 782 -38.90 -35.34 7.09
CA GLY A 782 -37.83 -34.45 7.55
C GLY A 782 -37.96 -34.10 9.04
N LYS A 783 -39.18 -33.89 9.53
CA LYS A 783 -39.42 -33.61 10.95
C LYS A 783 -39.13 -34.81 11.85
N ILE A 784 -39.53 -36.01 11.45
CA ILE A 784 -39.24 -37.26 12.18
C ILE A 784 -37.74 -37.47 12.31
N GLN A 785 -36.94 -37.21 11.26
CA GLN A 785 -35.49 -37.26 11.35
C GLN A 785 -34.93 -36.33 12.43
N ARG A 786 -35.41 -35.08 12.50
CA ARG A 786 -34.98 -34.13 13.55
C ARG A 786 -35.43 -34.55 14.95
N LEU A 787 -36.60 -35.20 15.06
CA LEU A 787 -37.06 -35.77 16.31
C LEU A 787 -36.17 -36.93 16.77
N HIS A 788 -35.67 -37.77 15.86
CA HIS A 788 -34.67 -38.77 16.22
C HIS A 788 -33.39 -38.14 16.80
N ILE A 789 -32.95 -37.00 16.26
CA ILE A 789 -31.82 -36.25 16.85
C ILE A 789 -32.18 -35.80 18.27
N PHE A 790 -33.33 -35.14 18.45
CA PHE A 790 -33.81 -34.70 19.76
C PHE A 790 -33.87 -35.84 20.78
N PHE A 791 -34.49 -36.97 20.44
CA PHE A 791 -34.61 -38.11 21.34
C PHE A 791 -33.27 -38.80 21.58
N SER A 792 -32.33 -38.79 20.62
CA SER A 792 -30.99 -39.32 20.83
C SER A 792 -30.14 -38.46 21.77
N LEU A 793 -30.42 -37.16 21.88
CA LEU A 793 -29.80 -36.28 22.88
C LEU A 793 -30.38 -36.52 24.27
N LEU A 794 -31.68 -36.82 24.35
CA LEU A 794 -32.36 -37.13 25.61
C LEU A 794 -32.07 -38.56 26.11
N ILE A 795 -31.87 -39.51 25.19
CA ILE A 795 -31.68 -40.95 25.45
C ILE A 795 -30.45 -41.42 24.65
N PRO A 796 -29.22 -41.18 25.15
CA PRO A 796 -27.99 -41.49 24.41
C PRO A 796 -27.77 -42.99 24.15
N ASP A 797 -28.29 -43.86 25.01
CA ASP A 797 -28.12 -45.31 25.01
C ASP A 797 -29.26 -46.06 24.29
N MET A 798 -29.99 -45.40 23.39
CA MET A 798 -31.14 -45.99 22.69
C MET A 798 -30.75 -47.14 21.76
N SER A 799 -31.39 -48.30 21.92
CA SER A 799 -31.15 -49.49 21.09
C SER A 799 -31.67 -49.30 19.65
N HIS A 800 -31.22 -50.14 18.71
CA HIS A 800 -31.73 -50.12 17.33
C HIS A 800 -33.23 -50.42 17.26
N GLU A 801 -33.71 -51.31 18.12
CA GLU A 801 -35.12 -51.67 18.24
C GLU A 801 -35.94 -50.51 18.80
N GLU A 802 -35.46 -49.87 19.87
CA GLU A 802 -36.13 -48.70 20.45
C GLU A 802 -36.21 -47.53 19.47
N LYS A 803 -35.19 -47.34 18.61
CA LYS A 803 -35.24 -46.33 17.54
C LYS A 803 -36.35 -46.63 16.53
N GLN A 804 -36.51 -47.89 16.13
CA GLN A 804 -37.57 -48.29 15.20
C GLN A 804 -38.95 -48.11 15.84
N LEU A 805 -39.12 -48.52 17.10
CA LEU A 805 -40.37 -48.36 17.83
C LEU A 805 -40.71 -46.87 18.06
N LEU A 806 -39.71 -46.03 18.31
CA LEU A 806 -39.89 -44.58 18.40
C LEU A 806 -40.35 -44.00 17.06
N ASP A 807 -39.77 -44.43 15.93
CA ASP A 807 -40.18 -43.99 14.59
C ASP A 807 -41.67 -44.27 14.33
N GLU A 808 -42.10 -45.51 14.61
CA GLU A 808 -43.50 -45.93 14.50
C GLU A 808 -44.41 -45.13 15.44
N ALA A 809 -43.99 -44.90 16.67
CA ALA A 809 -44.72 -44.09 17.64
C ALA A 809 -44.89 -42.64 17.18
N LEU A 810 -43.84 -42.03 16.61
CA LEU A 810 -43.89 -40.68 16.05
C LEU A 810 -44.88 -40.61 14.88
N ILE A 811 -44.78 -41.51 13.90
CA ILE A 811 -45.70 -41.57 12.76
C ILE A 811 -47.14 -41.73 13.24
N LYS A 812 -47.38 -42.65 14.18
CA LYS A 812 -48.71 -42.88 14.77
C LYS A 812 -49.23 -41.63 15.50
N THR A 813 -48.36 -40.88 16.17
CA THR A 813 -48.72 -39.64 16.86
C THR A 813 -49.21 -38.57 15.88
N TYR A 814 -48.49 -38.33 14.78
CA TYR A 814 -48.93 -37.39 13.75
C TYR A 814 -50.19 -37.88 13.02
N ALA A 815 -50.30 -39.18 12.75
CA ALA A 815 -51.48 -39.78 12.12
C ALA A 815 -52.76 -39.55 12.96
N ARG A 816 -52.67 -39.57 14.30
CA ARG A 816 -53.79 -39.24 15.21
C ARG A 816 -54.27 -37.78 15.08
N LYS A 817 -53.41 -36.86 14.62
CA LYS A 817 -53.78 -35.48 14.28
C LYS A 817 -54.17 -35.32 12.80
N GLY A 818 -54.27 -36.43 12.06
CA GLY A 818 -54.58 -36.43 10.63
C GLY A 818 -53.47 -35.87 9.74
N ILE A 819 -52.21 -35.95 10.21
CA ILE A 819 -51.00 -35.54 9.47
C ILE A 819 -50.31 -36.82 8.97
N THR A 820 -49.95 -36.84 7.68
CA THR A 820 -49.36 -38.00 6.98
C THR A 820 -48.12 -37.57 6.19
N HIS A 821 -47.48 -38.50 5.48
CA HIS A 821 -46.33 -38.18 4.62
C HIS A 821 -46.66 -37.26 3.43
N LYS A 822 -47.95 -37.14 3.09
CA LYS A 822 -48.46 -36.24 2.05
C LYS A 822 -48.58 -34.82 2.59
N ASN A 823 -47.87 -33.87 1.98
CA ASN A 823 -47.80 -32.49 2.46
C ASN A 823 -49.18 -31.80 2.48
N GLU A 824 -50.11 -32.20 1.62
CA GLU A 824 -51.49 -31.70 1.59
C GLU A 824 -52.23 -31.93 2.92
N SER A 825 -51.86 -32.98 3.66
CA SER A 825 -52.46 -33.31 4.95
C SER A 825 -52.12 -32.34 6.08
N LEU A 826 -51.12 -31.47 5.89
CA LEU A 826 -50.72 -30.46 6.89
C LEU A 826 -51.71 -29.30 6.99
N THR A 827 -52.36 -28.95 5.89
CA THR A 827 -53.30 -27.81 5.84
C THR A 827 -54.59 -28.12 6.60
N ASP A 828 -55.13 -27.12 7.29
CA ASP A 828 -56.45 -27.22 7.93
C ASP A 828 -57.54 -27.03 6.85
N PRO A 829 -58.45 -28.01 6.63
CA PRO A 829 -59.55 -27.88 5.68
C PRO A 829 -60.49 -26.71 5.97
N GLN A 830 -60.59 -26.27 7.24
CA GLN A 830 -61.44 -25.15 7.65
C GLN A 830 -60.73 -23.79 7.51
N HIS A 831 -59.39 -23.79 7.59
CA HIS A 831 -58.56 -22.60 7.44
C HIS A 831 -57.37 -22.93 6.52
N PRO A 832 -57.56 -22.94 5.18
CA PRO A 832 -56.54 -23.39 4.22
C PRO A 832 -55.21 -22.63 4.32
N GLU A 833 -55.24 -21.41 4.86
CA GLU A 833 -54.07 -20.55 5.09
C GLU A 833 -53.16 -21.06 6.24
N GLN A 834 -53.66 -21.98 7.09
CA GLN A 834 -53.01 -22.43 8.31
C GLN A 834 -52.77 -23.94 8.31
N TYR A 835 -51.75 -24.37 9.05
CA TYR A 835 -51.54 -25.79 9.33
C TYR A 835 -52.42 -26.25 10.49
N LYS A 836 -52.76 -27.54 10.49
CA LYS A 836 -53.44 -28.20 11.61
C LYS A 836 -52.63 -28.05 12.89
N LYS A 837 -53.33 -28.12 14.02
CA LYS A 837 -52.70 -28.15 15.34
C LYS A 837 -51.71 -29.31 15.45
N MET A 838 -50.43 -28.97 15.65
CA MET A 838 -49.34 -29.94 15.74
C MET A 838 -49.41 -30.72 17.06
N PRO A 839 -48.93 -31.98 17.09
CA PRO A 839 -48.82 -32.72 18.33
C PRO A 839 -47.84 -32.05 19.30
N ILE A 840 -47.91 -32.42 20.58
CA ILE A 840 -46.95 -32.05 21.62
C ILE A 840 -46.28 -33.32 22.18
N LEU A 841 -45.30 -33.17 23.07
CA LEU A 841 -44.57 -34.31 23.65
C LEU A 841 -45.48 -35.28 24.41
N GLU A 842 -46.55 -34.80 25.03
CA GLU A 842 -47.56 -35.62 25.70
C GLU A 842 -48.32 -36.54 24.74
N ASP A 843 -48.58 -36.10 23.51
CA ASP A 843 -49.22 -36.95 22.51
C ASP A 843 -48.31 -38.16 22.18
N VAL A 844 -46.99 -37.96 22.10
CA VAL A 844 -46.00 -39.03 21.88
C VAL A 844 -45.89 -39.94 23.10
N TYR A 845 -45.82 -39.35 24.30
CA TYR A 845 -45.80 -40.09 25.57
C TYR A 845 -46.98 -41.05 25.70
N ASN A 846 -48.18 -40.57 25.39
CA ASN A 846 -49.39 -41.40 25.42
C ASN A 846 -49.35 -42.55 24.42
N VAL A 847 -48.76 -42.35 23.23
CA VAL A 847 -48.56 -43.43 22.25
C VAL A 847 -47.53 -44.44 22.73
N LEU A 848 -46.41 -43.99 23.30
CA LEU A 848 -45.36 -44.86 23.82
C LEU A 848 -45.80 -45.69 25.04
N LEU A 849 -46.85 -45.29 25.76
CA LEU A 849 -47.41 -46.09 26.86
C LEU A 849 -48.28 -47.27 26.39
N GLU A 850 -48.67 -47.30 25.10
CA GLU A 850 -49.58 -48.34 24.58
C GLU A 850 -48.90 -49.71 24.39
N SER A 851 -47.57 -49.74 24.32
CA SER A 851 -46.78 -50.97 24.22
C SER A 851 -45.84 -51.12 25.41
N GLU A 852 -45.68 -52.33 25.92
CA GLU A 852 -44.69 -52.66 26.95
C GLU A 852 -43.26 -52.36 26.47
N ASP A 853 -42.97 -52.59 25.19
CA ASP A 853 -41.64 -52.45 24.61
C ASP A 853 -41.17 -50.97 24.53
N THR A 854 -42.11 -50.02 24.58
CA THR A 854 -41.82 -48.57 24.52
C THR A 854 -41.92 -47.85 25.86
N LYS A 855 -42.26 -48.56 26.96
CA LYS A 855 -42.43 -47.94 28.29
C LYS A 855 -41.19 -47.26 28.81
N ARG A 856 -39.98 -47.79 28.55
CA ARG A 856 -38.72 -47.15 28.95
C ARG A 856 -38.62 -45.74 28.37
N LEU A 857 -38.88 -45.60 27.08
CA LEU A 857 -38.86 -44.31 26.37
C LEU A 857 -39.90 -43.35 26.96
N ALA A 858 -41.12 -43.84 27.22
CA ALA A 858 -42.18 -43.06 27.85
C ALA A 858 -41.76 -42.55 29.25
N HIS A 859 -41.15 -43.39 30.08
CA HIS A 859 -40.70 -43.00 31.41
C HIS A 859 -39.61 -41.93 31.40
N ILE A 860 -38.68 -41.97 30.44
CA ILE A 860 -37.66 -40.93 30.29
C ILE A 860 -38.31 -39.62 29.78
N LEU A 861 -39.21 -39.72 28.80
CA LEU A 861 -39.96 -38.59 28.26
C LEU A 861 -40.86 -37.92 29.31
N ASN A 862 -41.34 -38.66 30.31
CA ASN A 862 -42.21 -38.16 31.38
C ASN A 862 -41.64 -36.92 32.09
N ARG A 863 -40.30 -36.79 32.17
CA ARG A 863 -39.65 -35.60 32.73
C ARG A 863 -40.04 -34.30 32.01
N LEU A 864 -40.22 -34.37 30.69
CA LEU A 864 -40.62 -33.26 29.82
C LEU A 864 -42.13 -33.10 29.68
N VAL A 865 -42.92 -34.06 30.17
CA VAL A 865 -44.39 -34.07 30.04
C VAL A 865 -45.07 -33.70 31.36
N HIS A 866 -44.84 -34.48 32.42
CA HIS A 866 -45.44 -34.26 33.75
C HIS A 866 -44.41 -33.93 34.84
N GLY A 867 -43.11 -33.91 34.49
CA GLY A 867 -42.02 -33.70 35.43
C GLY A 867 -41.53 -32.25 35.53
N SER A 868 -40.27 -32.13 36.00
CA SER A 868 -39.61 -30.86 36.28
C SER A 868 -39.34 -29.97 35.05
N ALA A 869 -39.50 -30.50 33.84
CA ALA A 869 -39.29 -29.76 32.58
C ALA A 869 -40.55 -29.81 31.68
N SER A 870 -41.74 -29.87 32.29
CA SER A 870 -43.03 -29.86 31.59
C SER A 870 -43.31 -28.61 30.76
N SER A 871 -42.56 -27.52 30.95
CA SER A 871 -42.69 -26.30 30.13
C SER A 871 -42.44 -26.54 28.63
N PHE A 872 -41.68 -27.59 28.27
CA PHE A 872 -41.43 -28.01 26.87
C PHE A 872 -42.64 -28.70 26.20
N ASN A 873 -43.66 -29.08 26.97
CA ASN A 873 -44.85 -29.78 26.47
C ASN A 873 -46.01 -28.81 26.18
N GLN A 874 -45.77 -27.82 25.33
CA GLN A 874 -46.79 -26.83 24.93
C GLN A 874 -46.71 -26.54 23.43
N GLN A 875 -47.67 -25.79 22.91
CA GLN A 875 -47.57 -25.25 21.55
C GLN A 875 -46.54 -24.12 21.51
N THR A 876 -45.90 -23.92 20.35
CA THR A 876 -44.97 -22.81 20.15
C THR A 876 -45.70 -21.49 20.37
N ASN A 877 -45.15 -20.62 21.21
CA ASN A 877 -45.73 -19.31 21.52
C ASN A 877 -44.68 -18.18 21.47
N VAL A 878 -43.57 -18.44 20.79
CA VAL A 878 -42.45 -17.54 20.59
C VAL A 878 -42.43 -17.08 19.14
N ASP A 879 -42.26 -15.79 18.90
CA ASP A 879 -42.09 -15.22 17.56
C ASP A 879 -40.61 -14.95 17.26
N LEU A 880 -40.21 -15.16 16.00
CA LEU A 880 -38.86 -14.90 15.49
C LEU A 880 -38.87 -13.88 14.33
N THR A 881 -39.96 -13.12 14.15
CA THR A 881 -40.04 -12.09 13.10
C THR A 881 -39.16 -10.88 13.36
N ASN A 882 -38.78 -10.63 14.62
CA ASN A 882 -37.92 -9.51 14.98
C ASN A 882 -36.54 -9.62 14.29
N LYS A 883 -35.96 -8.47 13.89
CA LYS A 883 -34.65 -8.40 13.27
C LYS A 883 -33.48 -8.69 14.22
N TYR A 884 -33.68 -8.64 15.54
CA TYR A 884 -32.68 -8.98 16.54
C TYR A 884 -33.31 -9.81 17.65
N THR A 885 -33.07 -11.11 17.63
CA THR A 885 -33.71 -12.05 18.55
C THR A 885 -32.68 -12.82 19.34
N VAL A 886 -32.80 -12.82 20.67
CA VAL A 886 -31.96 -13.57 21.59
C VAL A 886 -32.79 -14.67 22.24
N LEU A 887 -32.34 -15.92 22.08
CA LEU A 887 -32.86 -17.11 22.74
C LEU A 887 -31.94 -17.45 23.91
N ASP A 888 -32.37 -17.10 25.12
CA ASP A 888 -31.69 -17.43 26.37
C ASP A 888 -32.17 -18.78 26.88
N ILE A 889 -31.28 -19.77 26.91
CA ILE A 889 -31.53 -21.12 27.45
C ILE A 889 -30.66 -21.39 28.69
N SER A 890 -30.03 -20.37 29.28
CA SER A 890 -29.01 -20.54 30.31
C SER A 890 -29.52 -21.06 31.66
N GLU A 891 -30.83 -20.95 31.90
CA GLU A 891 -31.50 -21.55 33.07
C GLU A 891 -31.64 -23.08 32.95
N LEU A 892 -31.29 -23.70 31.82
CA LEU A 892 -31.28 -25.16 31.63
C LEU A 892 -29.97 -25.82 32.11
N THR A 893 -28.97 -25.03 32.53
CA THR A 893 -27.64 -25.50 32.95
C THR A 893 -27.64 -26.45 34.15
N GLY A 894 -28.72 -26.50 34.94
CA GLY A 894 -28.86 -27.43 36.07
C GLY A 894 -28.88 -28.92 35.69
N SER A 895 -28.97 -29.25 34.40
CA SER A 895 -28.89 -30.62 33.86
C SER A 895 -28.25 -30.56 32.48
N SER A 896 -27.05 -31.12 32.32
CA SER A 896 -26.31 -31.14 31.04
C SER A 896 -27.18 -31.55 29.86
N ASP A 897 -27.98 -32.61 30.05
CA ASP A 897 -28.77 -33.20 28.98
C ASP A 897 -29.94 -32.28 28.55
N LEU A 898 -30.51 -31.50 29.49
CA LEU A 898 -31.55 -30.52 29.17
C LEU A 898 -30.99 -29.30 28.44
N LEU A 899 -29.76 -28.89 28.75
CA LEU A 899 -29.12 -27.78 28.05
C LEU A 899 -28.88 -28.13 26.57
N THR A 900 -28.30 -29.30 26.30
CA THR A 900 -28.05 -29.76 24.93
C THR A 900 -29.35 -29.91 24.15
N VAL A 901 -30.39 -30.46 24.78
CA VAL A 901 -31.74 -30.57 24.19
C VAL A 901 -32.34 -29.19 23.91
N GLY A 902 -32.30 -28.26 24.89
CA GLY A 902 -32.82 -26.90 24.71
C GLY A 902 -32.10 -26.14 23.60
N MET A 903 -30.78 -26.31 23.51
CA MET A 903 -29.96 -25.70 22.46
C MET A 903 -30.30 -26.26 21.08
N PHE A 904 -30.52 -27.57 20.98
CA PHE A 904 -30.97 -28.20 19.74
C PHE A 904 -32.35 -27.67 19.32
N VAL A 905 -33.32 -27.58 20.25
CA VAL A 905 -34.66 -27.06 19.96
C VAL A 905 -34.63 -25.60 19.49
N ALA A 906 -33.82 -24.76 20.14
CA ALA A 906 -33.61 -23.37 19.74
C ALA A 906 -32.98 -23.27 18.34
N LEU A 907 -31.94 -24.05 18.08
CA LEU A 907 -31.25 -24.07 16.78
C LEU A 907 -32.14 -24.60 15.66
N ASP A 908 -32.93 -25.65 15.93
CA ASP A 908 -33.93 -26.19 15.00
C ASP A 908 -34.94 -25.12 14.57
N TYR A 909 -35.46 -24.36 15.54
CA TYR A 909 -36.45 -23.32 15.26
C TYR A 909 -35.87 -22.16 14.46
N VAL A 910 -34.70 -21.67 14.87
CA VAL A 910 -33.99 -20.61 14.15
C VAL A 910 -33.60 -21.07 12.76
N TRP A 911 -33.20 -22.33 12.59
CA TRP A 911 -32.83 -22.88 11.28
C TRP A 911 -34.03 -22.99 10.33
N ASP A 912 -35.21 -23.38 10.83
CA ASP A 912 -36.44 -23.32 10.03
C ASP A 912 -36.78 -21.88 9.62
N LYS A 913 -36.74 -20.94 10.58
CA LYS A 913 -36.99 -19.53 10.31
C LYS A 913 -36.03 -18.98 9.25
N ALA A 914 -34.76 -19.36 9.34
CA ALA A 914 -33.74 -18.96 8.40
C ALA A 914 -33.94 -19.49 6.98
N LYS A 915 -34.72 -20.55 6.77
CA LYS A 915 -34.99 -21.10 5.42
C LYS A 915 -36.18 -20.44 4.73
N GLU A 916 -37.00 -19.66 5.43
CA GLU A 916 -38.23 -19.08 4.87
C GLU A 916 -37.95 -18.17 3.66
N ASN A 917 -36.95 -17.29 3.73
CA ASN A 917 -36.63 -16.39 2.61
C ASN A 917 -35.16 -16.47 2.21
N ARG A 918 -34.84 -17.05 1.05
CA ARG A 918 -33.45 -17.17 0.57
C ARG A 918 -32.83 -15.89 0.04
N THR A 919 -33.61 -14.82 -0.13
CA THR A 919 -33.14 -13.52 -0.67
C THR A 919 -32.74 -12.52 0.42
N GLU A 920 -33.13 -12.78 1.67
CA GLU A 920 -32.81 -11.92 2.81
C GLU A 920 -31.58 -12.42 3.56
N GLU A 921 -30.70 -11.47 3.87
CA GLU A 921 -29.51 -11.70 4.68
C GLU A 921 -29.88 -11.96 6.14
N LYS A 922 -29.28 -13.01 6.70
CA LYS A 922 -29.53 -13.43 8.08
C LYS A 922 -28.29 -14.00 8.73
N ALA A 923 -28.20 -13.89 10.05
CA ALA A 923 -27.06 -14.33 10.83
C ALA A 923 -27.53 -15.15 12.04
N ILE A 924 -27.06 -16.39 12.14
CA ILE A 924 -27.32 -17.28 13.27
C ILE A 924 -26.04 -17.36 14.12
N PHE A 925 -26.10 -16.77 15.30
CA PHE A 925 -25.04 -16.82 16.30
C PHE A 925 -25.30 -17.99 17.25
N VAL A 926 -24.37 -18.93 17.24
CA VAL A 926 -24.38 -20.11 18.11
C VAL A 926 -23.21 -19.96 19.08
N ASP A 927 -23.51 -19.43 20.27
CA ASP A 927 -22.51 -19.34 21.34
C ASP A 927 -22.30 -20.71 21.99
N GLU A 928 -21.09 -20.99 22.44
CA GLU A 928 -20.66 -22.28 23.00
C GLU A 928 -21.10 -23.50 22.18
N VAL A 929 -20.87 -23.47 20.86
CA VAL A 929 -21.28 -24.53 19.92
C VAL A 929 -20.78 -25.93 20.31
N TRP A 930 -19.69 -26.02 21.11
CA TRP A 930 -19.18 -27.28 21.63
C TRP A 930 -20.22 -28.05 22.46
N GLN A 931 -21.24 -27.40 23.02
CA GLN A 931 -22.35 -28.08 23.71
C GLN A 931 -23.10 -29.07 22.80
N LEU A 932 -23.21 -28.76 21.50
CA LEU A 932 -23.88 -29.64 20.52
C LEU A 932 -22.93 -30.60 19.80
N ILE A 933 -21.62 -30.39 19.87
CA ILE A 933 -20.65 -31.17 19.09
C ILE A 933 -19.52 -31.80 19.93
N GLY A 934 -19.53 -31.60 21.24
CA GLY A 934 -18.51 -32.05 22.18
C GLY A 934 -18.85 -33.39 22.83
N ALA A 935 -18.08 -33.76 23.85
CA ALA A 935 -18.12 -35.09 24.46
C ALA A 935 -19.48 -35.46 25.09
N SER A 936 -20.24 -34.47 25.56
CA SER A 936 -21.59 -34.63 26.13
C SER A 936 -22.71 -34.75 25.08
N SER A 937 -22.40 -34.55 23.80
CA SER A 937 -23.35 -34.66 22.69
C SER A 937 -23.18 -35.99 21.94
N ASN A 938 -23.92 -36.17 20.84
CA ASN A 938 -23.83 -37.34 20.00
C ASN A 938 -23.58 -36.99 18.52
N ARG A 939 -23.30 -38.02 17.72
CA ARG A 939 -22.96 -37.89 16.29
C ARG A 939 -24.06 -37.23 15.47
N LEU A 940 -25.33 -37.48 15.78
CA LEU A 940 -26.46 -36.95 15.01
C LEU A 940 -26.61 -35.43 15.19
N ALA A 941 -26.48 -34.94 16.42
CA ALA A 941 -26.50 -33.51 16.70
C ALA A 941 -25.29 -32.79 16.10
N ALA A 942 -24.10 -33.40 16.20
CA ALA A 942 -22.89 -32.85 15.61
C ALA A 942 -22.95 -32.78 14.07
N GLU A 943 -23.55 -33.79 13.44
CA GLU A 943 -23.80 -33.80 12.00
C GLU A 943 -24.79 -32.72 11.57
N PHE A 944 -25.85 -32.49 12.34
CA PHE A 944 -26.82 -31.43 12.09
C PHE A 944 -26.18 -30.03 12.10
N VAL A 945 -25.36 -29.71 13.10
CA VAL A 945 -24.65 -28.42 13.16
C VAL A 945 -23.70 -28.25 11.97
N LEU A 946 -22.96 -29.32 11.63
CA LEU A 946 -22.06 -29.31 10.46
C LEU A 946 -22.82 -29.16 9.15
N GLU A 947 -24.02 -29.75 9.04
CA GLU A 947 -24.89 -29.60 7.88
C GLU A 947 -25.31 -28.14 7.71
N ILE A 948 -25.80 -27.49 8.78
CA ILE A 948 -26.12 -26.05 8.79
C ILE A 948 -24.93 -25.24 8.26
N ALA A 949 -23.72 -25.48 8.76
CA ALA A 949 -22.52 -24.78 8.30
C ALA A 949 -22.24 -24.98 6.79
N LYS A 950 -22.63 -26.10 6.20
CA LYS A 950 -22.46 -26.36 4.75
C LYS A 950 -23.55 -25.71 3.89
N ILE A 951 -24.79 -25.68 4.37
CA ILE A 951 -25.97 -25.35 3.55
C ILE A 951 -26.49 -23.93 3.76
N ILE A 952 -26.21 -23.28 4.89
CA ILE A 952 -26.76 -21.97 5.25
C ILE A 952 -26.54 -20.88 4.18
N ARG A 953 -25.42 -20.95 3.46
CA ARG A 953 -25.11 -20.04 2.35
C ARG A 953 -26.13 -20.07 1.21
N ALA A 954 -26.82 -21.21 1.00
CA ALA A 954 -27.84 -21.34 -0.04
C ALA A 954 -29.10 -20.52 0.28
N TYR A 955 -29.24 -20.09 1.53
CA TYR A 955 -30.34 -19.29 2.02
C TYR A 955 -29.90 -17.87 2.38
N SER A 956 -28.82 -17.35 1.79
CA SER A 956 -28.25 -16.03 2.15
C SER A 956 -28.02 -15.85 3.66
N GLY A 957 -27.73 -16.95 4.36
CA GLY A 957 -27.47 -16.95 5.79
C GLY A 957 -25.98 -17.03 6.11
N ALA A 958 -25.61 -16.52 7.28
CA ALA A 958 -24.32 -16.69 7.91
C ALA A 958 -24.47 -17.49 9.21
N GLY A 959 -23.67 -18.55 9.36
CA GLY A 959 -23.48 -19.24 10.64
C GLY A 959 -22.27 -18.65 11.37
N ILE A 960 -22.47 -18.13 12.57
CA ILE A 960 -21.43 -17.60 13.45
C ILE A 960 -21.30 -18.55 14.64
N PHE A 961 -20.25 -19.36 14.63
CA PHE A 961 -20.04 -20.41 15.63
C PHE A 961 -18.93 -19.97 16.60
N ALA A 962 -19.27 -19.76 17.86
CA ALA A 962 -18.30 -19.40 18.90
C ALA A 962 -18.04 -20.58 19.84
N THR A 963 -16.77 -20.80 20.20
CA THR A 963 -16.39 -21.80 21.19
C THR A 963 -15.20 -21.32 22.02
N GLN A 964 -15.17 -21.74 23.29
CA GLN A 964 -14.05 -21.51 24.19
C GLN A 964 -13.30 -22.77 24.61
N ASP A 965 -13.96 -23.92 24.57
CA ASP A 965 -13.35 -25.19 24.91
C ASP A 965 -12.98 -25.93 23.63
N LEU A 966 -11.71 -25.79 23.22
CA LEU A 966 -11.23 -26.45 22.02
C LEU A 966 -11.03 -27.95 22.22
N ASN A 967 -10.83 -28.41 23.45
CA ASN A 967 -10.68 -29.84 23.75
C ASN A 967 -12.00 -30.56 23.48
N ASP A 968 -13.10 -30.05 24.04
CA ASP A 968 -14.43 -30.61 23.81
C ASP A 968 -14.88 -30.42 22.35
N PHE A 969 -14.58 -29.27 21.74
CA PHE A 969 -14.91 -29.00 20.33
C PHE A 969 -14.26 -30.00 19.35
N PHE A 970 -13.13 -30.62 19.72
CA PHE A 970 -12.46 -31.65 18.93
C PHE A 970 -12.62 -33.08 19.49
N ALA A 971 -13.43 -33.29 20.53
CA ALA A 971 -13.51 -34.59 21.21
C ALA A 971 -14.18 -35.70 20.36
N LEU A 972 -15.22 -35.36 19.58
CA LEU A 972 -15.98 -36.36 18.82
C LEU A 972 -15.30 -36.76 17.49
N ASP A 973 -15.23 -38.09 17.25
CA ASP A 973 -14.73 -38.71 16.01
C ASP A 973 -13.40 -38.10 15.51
N ASP A 974 -12.39 -38.00 16.39
CA ASP A 974 -11.08 -37.39 16.10
C ASP A 974 -11.17 -35.94 15.58
N GLY A 975 -12.14 -35.19 16.11
CA GLY A 975 -12.40 -33.79 15.79
C GLY A 975 -13.02 -33.56 14.42
N LYS A 976 -13.60 -34.59 13.78
CA LYS A 976 -14.25 -34.51 12.46
C LYS A 976 -15.21 -33.31 12.34
N TYR A 977 -16.09 -33.15 13.32
CA TYR A 977 -17.14 -32.12 13.28
C TYR A 977 -16.58 -30.71 13.52
N GLY A 978 -15.76 -30.54 14.56
CA GLY A 978 -15.10 -29.25 14.84
C GLY A 978 -14.22 -28.78 13.69
N LYS A 979 -13.35 -29.65 13.16
CA LYS A 979 -12.55 -29.37 11.95
C LYS A 979 -13.45 -29.07 10.75
N GLY A 980 -14.56 -29.80 10.60
CA GLY A 980 -15.56 -29.58 9.56
C GLY A 980 -16.20 -28.20 9.62
N ILE A 981 -16.62 -27.73 10.80
CA ILE A 981 -17.21 -26.40 10.99
C ILE A 981 -16.18 -25.31 10.68
N ILE A 982 -14.97 -25.42 11.22
CA ILE A 982 -13.87 -24.47 10.93
C ILE A 982 -13.61 -24.39 9.42
N ASN A 983 -13.56 -25.52 8.72
CA ASN A 983 -13.31 -25.55 7.28
C ASN A 983 -14.44 -24.93 6.46
N ASN A 984 -15.69 -25.03 6.93
CA ASN A 984 -16.85 -24.40 6.29
C ASN A 984 -17.05 -22.93 6.65
N CYS A 985 -16.32 -22.40 7.63
CA CYS A 985 -16.28 -20.97 7.94
C CYS A 985 -15.21 -20.28 7.10
N LYS A 986 -15.55 -19.40 6.15
CA LYS A 986 -14.52 -18.71 5.35
C LYS A 986 -13.65 -17.80 6.22
N THR A 987 -14.27 -17.15 7.18
CA THR A 987 -13.63 -16.23 8.12
C THR A 987 -13.49 -16.91 9.48
N LYS A 988 -12.32 -16.79 10.10
CA LYS A 988 -12.06 -17.22 11.48
C LYS A 988 -11.58 -16.02 12.29
N ILE A 989 -12.09 -15.88 13.49
CA ILE A 989 -11.65 -14.88 14.45
C ILE A 989 -11.02 -15.63 15.62
N ILE A 990 -9.71 -15.44 15.80
CA ILE A 990 -8.92 -16.12 16.82
C ILE A 990 -8.52 -15.06 17.84
N LEU A 991 -9.15 -15.09 19.01
CA LEU A 991 -8.80 -14.22 20.13
C LEU A 991 -7.63 -14.83 20.91
N ASN A 992 -7.35 -14.28 22.10
CA ASN A 992 -6.31 -14.83 22.95
C ASN A 992 -6.57 -16.31 23.29
N MET A 993 -5.51 -17.11 23.20
CA MET A 993 -5.49 -18.56 23.45
C MET A 993 -4.39 -18.94 24.42
N GLU A 994 -4.60 -20.00 25.19
CA GLU A 994 -3.54 -20.67 25.94
C GLU A 994 -2.59 -21.41 24.98
N ASP A 995 -1.34 -21.63 25.41
CA ASP A 995 -0.29 -22.19 24.55
C ASP A 995 -0.70 -23.56 23.95
N GLU A 996 -1.32 -24.44 24.75
CA GLU A 996 -1.71 -25.77 24.28
C GLU A 996 -2.81 -25.71 23.21
N GLU A 997 -3.81 -24.84 23.41
CA GLU A 997 -4.90 -24.60 22.46
C GLU A 997 -4.39 -23.97 21.16
N ALA A 998 -3.50 -22.98 21.29
CA ALA A 998 -2.87 -22.31 20.17
C ALA A 998 -2.11 -23.30 19.26
N GLN A 999 -1.40 -24.28 19.84
CA GLN A 999 -0.70 -25.32 19.07
C GLN A 999 -1.67 -26.26 18.33
N ARG A 1000 -2.83 -26.58 18.92
CA ARG A 1000 -3.86 -27.39 18.23
C ARG A 1000 -4.42 -26.65 17.03
N VAL A 1001 -4.75 -25.37 17.22
CA VAL A 1001 -5.31 -24.50 16.16
C VAL A 1001 -4.30 -24.23 15.04
N LYS A 1002 -3.00 -24.12 15.37
CA LYS A 1002 -1.91 -23.93 14.41
C LYS A 1002 -1.96 -24.91 13.24
N THR A 1003 -2.15 -26.20 13.53
CA THR A 1003 -2.14 -27.25 12.51
C THR A 1003 -3.37 -27.17 11.61
N ILE A 1004 -4.53 -26.82 12.19
CA ILE A 1004 -5.81 -26.75 11.48
C ILE A 1004 -5.89 -25.50 10.60
N LEU A 1005 -5.38 -24.37 11.10
CA LEU A 1005 -5.44 -23.08 10.41
C LEU A 1005 -4.16 -22.73 9.63
N HIS A 1006 -3.16 -23.62 9.67
CA HIS A 1006 -1.85 -23.42 9.05
C HIS A 1006 -1.16 -22.12 9.50
N LEU A 1007 -1.23 -21.81 10.80
CA LEU A 1007 -0.60 -20.63 11.37
C LEU A 1007 0.93 -20.79 11.44
N SER A 1008 1.64 -19.70 11.21
CA SER A 1008 3.07 -19.58 11.44
C SER A 1008 3.41 -19.53 12.94
N GLU A 1009 4.68 -19.79 13.30
CA GLU A 1009 5.14 -19.66 14.70
C GLU A 1009 4.92 -18.26 15.26
N THR A 1010 5.11 -17.22 14.43
CA THR A 1010 4.90 -15.83 14.83
C THR A 1010 3.43 -15.55 15.11
N GLU A 1011 2.52 -16.09 14.31
CA GLU A 1011 1.08 -15.96 14.56
C GLU A 1011 0.64 -16.70 15.82
N VAL A 1012 1.21 -17.89 16.07
CA VAL A 1012 0.97 -18.64 17.31
C VAL A 1012 1.46 -17.84 18.52
N MET A 1013 2.65 -17.25 18.46
CA MET A 1013 3.16 -16.36 19.51
C MET A 1013 2.25 -15.14 19.71
N ASN A 1014 1.70 -14.58 18.63
CA ASN A 1014 0.78 -13.44 18.72
C ASN A 1014 -0.52 -13.82 19.44
N ILE A 1015 -1.17 -14.92 19.06
CA ILE A 1015 -2.46 -15.32 19.66
C ILE A 1015 -2.31 -15.67 21.14
N THR A 1016 -1.15 -16.16 21.58
CA THR A 1016 -0.91 -16.43 23.02
C THR A 1016 -0.64 -15.18 23.84
N HIS A 1017 -0.24 -14.06 23.22
CA HIS A 1017 0.08 -12.80 23.90
C HIS A 1017 -0.92 -11.66 23.64
N PHE A 1018 -2.04 -11.93 22.97
CA PHE A 1018 -3.07 -10.93 22.75
C PHE A 1018 -3.67 -10.43 24.06
N GLN A 1019 -3.68 -9.10 24.23
CA GLN A 1019 -4.51 -8.45 25.25
C GLN A 1019 -5.98 -8.58 24.87
N ARG A 1020 -6.87 -8.54 25.87
CA ARG A 1020 -8.33 -8.52 25.67
C ARG A 1020 -8.73 -7.45 24.64
N GLY A 1021 -9.58 -7.83 23.68
CA GLY A 1021 -9.99 -6.94 22.59
C GLY A 1021 -9.07 -6.99 21.36
N ASN A 1022 -7.96 -7.73 21.40
CA ASN A 1022 -7.18 -8.06 20.20
C ASN A 1022 -7.52 -9.47 19.70
N GLY A 1023 -7.43 -9.66 18.39
CA GLY A 1023 -7.51 -10.98 17.78
C GLY A 1023 -6.89 -11.03 16.39
N LEU A 1024 -6.85 -12.22 15.83
CA LEU A 1024 -6.40 -12.52 14.48
C LEU A 1024 -7.62 -12.89 13.64
N ILE A 1025 -7.92 -12.09 12.61
CA ILE A 1025 -8.94 -12.42 11.62
C ILE A 1025 -8.25 -13.16 10.47
N SER A 1026 -8.55 -14.46 10.34
CA SER A 1026 -8.12 -15.28 9.21
C SER A 1026 -9.23 -15.35 8.16
N THR A 1027 -9.04 -14.72 7.00
CA THR A 1027 -9.95 -14.86 5.86
C THR A 1027 -9.17 -15.10 4.58
N ASN A 1028 -9.65 -16.02 3.74
CA ASN A 1028 -8.97 -16.41 2.50
C ASN A 1028 -7.51 -16.87 2.68
N ASN A 1029 -7.18 -17.50 3.82
CA ASN A 1029 -5.84 -17.95 4.25
C ASN A 1029 -4.90 -16.81 4.64
N ASN A 1030 -5.47 -15.70 5.10
CA ASN A 1030 -4.70 -14.52 5.43
C ASN A 1030 -5.13 -13.95 6.75
N ASN A 1031 -4.12 -13.60 7.53
CA ASN A 1031 -4.28 -13.44 8.95
C ASN A 1031 -3.98 -11.99 9.30
N ILE A 1032 -5.01 -11.23 9.67
CA ILE A 1032 -4.94 -9.83 10.06
C ILE A 1032 -5.05 -9.70 11.56
N THR A 1033 -4.04 -9.10 12.20
CA THR A 1033 -4.14 -8.72 13.61
C THR A 1033 -5.03 -7.49 13.73
N VAL A 1034 -6.13 -7.63 14.46
CA VAL A 1034 -7.16 -6.60 14.63
C VAL A 1034 -7.32 -6.28 16.10
N GLU A 1035 -7.35 -4.98 16.41
CA GLU A 1035 -7.89 -4.48 17.66
C GLU A 1035 -9.38 -4.21 17.43
N PHE A 1036 -10.25 -4.99 18.09
CA PHE A 1036 -11.70 -4.83 18.01
C PHE A 1036 -12.11 -3.54 18.72
N LYS A 1037 -12.76 -2.64 17.98
CA LYS A 1037 -13.17 -1.33 18.49
C LYS A 1037 -14.70 -1.26 18.53
N ALA A 1038 -15.24 -0.69 19.61
CA ALA A 1038 -16.65 -0.37 19.77
C ALA A 1038 -16.80 1.12 20.15
N SER A 1039 -17.92 1.71 19.76
CA SER A 1039 -18.30 3.04 20.23
C SER A 1039 -18.62 3.02 21.74
N ASN A 1040 -18.75 4.20 22.35
CA ASN A 1040 -19.13 4.28 23.75
C ASN A 1040 -20.53 3.72 23.97
N LEU A 1041 -21.49 4.00 23.08
CA LEU A 1041 -22.84 3.47 23.18
C LEU A 1041 -22.84 1.95 23.02
N GLU A 1042 -22.21 1.41 21.96
CA GLU A 1042 -22.08 -0.04 21.77
C GLU A 1042 -21.49 -0.71 23.01
N LYS A 1043 -20.42 -0.12 23.57
CA LYS A 1043 -19.76 -0.62 24.78
C LYS A 1043 -20.68 -0.58 26.00
N GLU A 1044 -21.41 0.51 26.22
CA GLU A 1044 -22.39 0.62 27.31
C GLU A 1044 -23.51 -0.43 27.18
N LEU A 1045 -23.90 -0.80 25.96
CA LEU A 1045 -24.90 -1.84 25.71
C LEU A 1045 -24.40 -3.26 26.03
N ILE A 1046 -23.13 -3.57 25.75
CA ILE A 1046 -22.62 -4.96 25.78
C ILE A 1046 -21.60 -5.25 26.89
N THR A 1047 -21.14 -4.23 27.62
CA THR A 1047 -20.08 -4.43 28.63
C THR A 1047 -20.52 -5.33 29.78
N THR A 1048 -19.63 -6.24 30.16
CA THR A 1048 -19.74 -7.09 31.35
C THR A 1048 -18.71 -6.71 32.41
N ASP A 1049 -17.93 -5.64 32.19
CA ASP A 1049 -16.93 -5.19 33.14
C ASP A 1049 -17.59 -4.54 34.37
N ARG A 1050 -17.20 -4.99 35.56
CA ARG A 1050 -17.80 -4.53 36.82
C ARG A 1050 -17.66 -3.02 37.03
N GLN A 1051 -16.50 -2.43 36.69
CA GLN A 1051 -16.28 -1.00 36.92
C GLN A 1051 -17.16 -0.18 35.97
N GLU A 1052 -17.21 -0.57 34.71
CA GLU A 1052 -18.06 0.08 33.71
C GLU A 1052 -19.56 -0.04 34.06
N LEU A 1053 -20.00 -1.18 34.57
CA LEU A 1053 -21.36 -1.37 35.08
C LEU A 1053 -21.70 -0.44 36.26
N LEU A 1054 -20.75 -0.20 37.17
CA LEU A 1054 -20.92 0.74 38.27
C LEU A 1054 -21.04 2.19 37.77
N GLU A 1055 -20.27 2.55 36.75
CA GLU A 1055 -20.36 3.86 36.10
C GLU A 1055 -21.72 4.08 35.42
N ILE A 1056 -22.20 3.09 34.67
CA ILE A 1056 -23.54 3.12 34.04
C ILE A 1056 -24.62 3.28 35.11
N LEU A 1057 -24.55 2.50 36.18
CA LEU A 1057 -25.51 2.58 37.29
C LEU A 1057 -25.47 3.95 37.99
N ALA A 1058 -24.28 4.55 38.15
CA ALA A 1058 -24.14 5.89 38.70
C ALA A 1058 -24.73 6.97 37.77
N LYS A 1059 -24.55 6.84 36.45
CA LYS A 1059 -25.16 7.75 35.45
C LYS A 1059 -26.68 7.65 35.47
N GLN A 1060 -27.24 6.44 35.47
CA GLN A 1060 -28.70 6.22 35.51
C GLN A 1060 -29.32 6.78 36.79
N LYS A 1061 -28.67 6.58 37.95
CA LYS A 1061 -29.11 7.18 39.21
C LYS A 1061 -29.10 8.70 39.19
N LYS A 1062 -28.17 9.33 38.47
CA LYS A 1062 -28.12 10.80 38.31
C LYS A 1062 -29.18 11.33 37.34
N GLN A 1063 -29.63 10.53 36.37
CA GLN A 1063 -30.68 10.90 35.42
C GLN A 1063 -32.10 10.68 36.01
N ALA A 1064 -32.22 9.80 37.00
CA ALA A 1064 -33.49 9.52 37.70
C ALA A 1064 -33.80 10.53 38.83
N VAL A 1065 -32.84 11.39 39.17
CA VAL A 1065 -32.97 12.52 40.10
C VAL A 1065 -33.09 13.79 39.27
#